data_AF-A0A8I2K4D3-F1
#
_entry.id   AF-A0A8I2K4D3-F1
#
_cell.length_a   1.000
_cell.length_b   1.000
_cell.length_c   1.000
_cell.angle_alpha   90.00
_cell.angle_beta   90.00
_cell.angle_gamma   90.00
#
_symmetry.space_group_name_H-M   'P 1'
#
loop_
_entity.id
_entity.type
_entity.pdbx_description
1 polymer ?
#
loop_
_entity_poly.entity_id
_entity_poly.type
_entity_poly.pdbx_seq_one_letter_code
_entity_poly.pdbx_strand_id
1 'polypeptide(L)'
;MMDGYLKHEAERNAQGIPALPLDPEQAEGVCQMLQSPPAAKEEFLLNLFKNRISPGVDPAAKVKADFLGKLLKGEVKSPLITKKQAVEILGTMIGGYNVRYLIDALSDPGLADEAVKALSYTTLVYDAFDEVLALSKTSDAAKKVVESWAAADWFTSKAEIPGEIQVKIFKVDGETNTDDLSPAGDAWSRPDIPQHALSLGKTRFPGGIETIAEWRKQGHKIAFVGDVVGTGSSRKSATNSLLWHIGDDIPAVPNKRRAGIVIAGVIAPIFFNTVQDSGGLPVIADVTPLNMGDVVTINTKKGKIINEFGDVLATFKITPNTLADDFRAGGRIPMIIGRSLTAKACEALNMDETDLFIKPENPIPAKDQQYSLAQKIVGQACGLPGVLPGTACEPKMTTVLSQDTTGPMTADELKELACLKFQAPLFMQSFCHTAAYPKPADVKMHKTLPQFITERKGIALRPGDGVCHSWINRILVPDTLGTGGDSHTRFPMGVSFPAGSGLVAFAGALGFMPLDMPESVLVRFSGKLKTRITLRDVVNAIPYTAIQKGLLTVPKKNKKNIFNGRILEMEGLPDITVEQAFELTDAAAERSAAAGCIKLNEKSVITFLKSNIALLEKLIEEGYQDAETLQKRIHAIEAWLKNPKLLSADKNAPYAAVIEVDLSEIKEPILACPNDPDDVKLLSEVQGTPIQDVFIGSCMTNIGHFRAAAKIWDKEKPNPDVRIYICPPTRMDQAKLKDEALFSVFNQVNARIEVPGCSLCMGNQLRVPEGVTVFSTSTRNFDNRMGTGAQVYLGSAELGAVAAVKGKLPTPDEYVDVYSKKVAPHESEVYEYLQFDQMEDFDRIYKWRDL
;
A
#
# COMPACT_ATOMS: atom_id res chain seq x y z
N MET A 1 -12.70 -33.17 -12.83
CA MET A 1 -11.55 -32.32 -12.41
C MET A 1 -10.52 -32.20 -13.54
N MET A 2 -9.83 -33.28 -13.93
CA MET A 2 -8.70 -33.24 -14.89
C MET A 2 -9.05 -32.57 -16.23
N ASP A 3 -10.15 -32.97 -16.88
CA ASP A 3 -10.56 -32.38 -18.16
C ASP A 3 -10.86 -30.88 -18.04
N GLY A 4 -11.44 -30.46 -16.91
CA GLY A 4 -11.68 -29.05 -16.61
C GLY A 4 -10.37 -28.26 -16.45
N TYR A 5 -9.39 -28.83 -15.77
CA TYR A 5 -8.06 -28.23 -15.63
C TYR A 5 -7.34 -28.11 -16.98
N LEU A 6 -7.31 -29.19 -17.77
CA LEU A 6 -6.65 -29.20 -19.08
C LEU A 6 -7.30 -28.23 -20.06
N LYS A 7 -8.63 -28.09 -20.01
CA LYS A 7 -9.35 -27.08 -20.79
C LYS A 7 -8.94 -25.66 -20.37
N HIS A 8 -8.94 -25.38 -19.06
CA HIS A 8 -8.50 -24.07 -18.53
C HIS A 8 -7.04 -23.78 -18.89
N GLU A 9 -6.16 -24.76 -18.76
CA GLU A 9 -4.75 -24.64 -19.13
C GLU A 9 -4.59 -24.33 -20.63
N ALA A 10 -5.34 -25.00 -21.51
CA ALA A 10 -5.33 -24.70 -22.93
C ALA A 10 -5.83 -23.27 -23.24
N GLU A 11 -6.92 -22.83 -22.59
CA GLU A 11 -7.47 -21.48 -22.75
C GLU A 11 -6.50 -20.39 -22.31
N ARG A 12 -5.70 -20.64 -21.27
CA ARG A 12 -4.69 -19.70 -20.76
C ARG A 12 -3.41 -19.74 -21.59
N ASN A 13 -2.95 -20.92 -21.99
CA ASN A 13 -1.79 -21.06 -22.85
C ASN A 13 -2.01 -20.38 -24.21
N ALA A 14 -3.25 -20.36 -24.73
CA ALA A 14 -3.61 -19.60 -25.93
C ALA A 14 -3.43 -18.07 -25.77
N GLN A 15 -3.40 -17.57 -24.54
CA GLN A 15 -3.11 -16.18 -24.19
C GLN A 15 -1.62 -15.97 -23.80
N GLY A 16 -0.79 -17.02 -23.87
CA GLY A 16 0.62 -16.97 -23.49
C GLY A 16 0.88 -16.95 -21.97
N ILE A 17 -0.09 -17.37 -21.16
CA ILE A 17 0.01 -17.37 -19.68
C ILE A 17 -0.29 -18.76 -19.11
N PRO A 18 0.30 -19.14 -17.95
CA PRO A 18 0.03 -20.43 -17.33
C PRO A 18 -1.40 -20.48 -16.75
N ALA A 19 -1.90 -21.70 -16.50
CA ALA A 19 -3.16 -21.88 -15.76
C ALA A 19 -3.12 -21.19 -14.36
N LEU A 20 -4.28 -21.09 -13.71
CA LEU A 20 -4.33 -20.66 -12.31
C LEU A 20 -3.72 -21.74 -11.40
N PRO A 21 -3.22 -21.36 -10.20
CA PRO A 21 -2.97 -22.32 -9.13
C PRO A 21 -4.26 -23.10 -8.82
N LEU A 22 -4.10 -24.33 -8.32
CA LEU A 22 -5.23 -25.18 -7.97
C LEU A 22 -6.01 -24.57 -6.81
N ASP A 23 -7.33 -24.55 -6.95
CA ASP A 23 -8.23 -24.29 -5.83
C ASP A 23 -8.33 -25.53 -4.90
N PRO A 24 -9.02 -25.44 -3.74
CA PRO A 24 -9.12 -26.55 -2.81
C PRO A 24 -9.79 -27.81 -3.38
N GLU A 25 -10.83 -27.66 -4.21
CA GLU A 25 -11.56 -28.79 -4.81
C GLU A 25 -10.67 -29.51 -5.85
N GLN A 26 -9.94 -28.73 -6.64
CA GLN A 26 -8.95 -29.23 -7.57
C GLN A 26 -7.80 -29.92 -6.83
N ALA A 27 -7.26 -29.31 -5.77
CA ALA A 27 -6.22 -29.93 -4.95
C ALA A 27 -6.69 -31.26 -4.35
N GLU A 28 -7.93 -31.35 -3.88
CA GLU A 28 -8.52 -32.60 -3.38
C GLU A 28 -8.63 -33.65 -4.49
N GLY A 29 -9.09 -33.26 -5.68
CA GLY A 29 -9.12 -34.13 -6.85
C GLY A 29 -7.73 -34.67 -7.22
N VAL A 30 -6.67 -33.86 -7.14
CA VAL A 30 -5.29 -34.33 -7.33
C VAL A 30 -4.91 -35.34 -6.25
N CYS A 31 -5.20 -35.05 -4.98
CA CYS A 31 -4.91 -35.96 -3.86
C CYS A 31 -5.61 -37.32 -4.00
N GLN A 32 -6.85 -37.34 -4.51
CA GLN A 32 -7.56 -38.58 -4.81
C GLN A 32 -6.88 -39.36 -5.95
N MET A 33 -6.56 -38.69 -7.06
CA MET A 33 -5.88 -39.32 -8.20
C MET A 33 -4.48 -39.82 -7.84
N LEU A 34 -3.75 -39.16 -6.94
CA LEU A 34 -2.45 -39.64 -6.46
C LEU A 34 -2.52 -40.97 -5.72
N GLN A 35 -3.67 -41.38 -5.19
CA GLN A 35 -3.84 -42.70 -4.55
C GLN A 35 -4.05 -43.83 -5.56
N SER A 36 -4.53 -43.50 -6.77
CA SER A 36 -4.76 -44.44 -7.87
C SER A 36 -4.55 -43.70 -9.20
N PRO A 37 -3.29 -43.44 -9.59
CA PRO A 37 -3.00 -42.57 -10.72
C PRO A 37 -3.46 -43.21 -12.04
N PRO A 38 -4.12 -42.45 -12.93
CA PRO A 38 -4.38 -42.89 -14.28
C PRO A 38 -3.06 -43.15 -15.02
N ALA A 39 -3.04 -44.21 -15.83
CA ALA A 39 -1.87 -44.56 -16.62
C ALA A 39 -1.41 -43.39 -17.52
N ALA A 40 -0.09 -43.17 -17.58
CA ALA A 40 0.56 -42.12 -18.37
C ALA A 40 0.22 -40.67 -17.93
N LYS A 41 -0.26 -40.48 -16.70
CA LYS A 41 -0.51 -39.16 -16.08
C LYS A 41 0.28 -38.93 -14.78
N GLU A 42 1.18 -39.84 -14.44
CA GLU A 42 1.91 -39.87 -13.17
C GLU A 42 2.77 -38.61 -12.97
N GLU A 43 3.60 -38.28 -13.97
CA GLU A 43 4.48 -37.10 -13.93
C GLU A 43 3.67 -35.80 -13.91
N PHE A 44 2.59 -35.74 -14.70
CA PHE A 44 1.70 -34.58 -14.75
C PHE A 44 1.03 -34.32 -13.39
N LEU A 45 0.50 -35.37 -12.75
CA LEU A 45 -0.10 -35.29 -11.42
C LEU A 45 0.92 -34.84 -10.36
N LEU A 46 2.13 -35.38 -10.40
CA LEU A 46 3.20 -34.96 -9.51
C LEU A 46 3.57 -33.49 -9.72
N ASN A 47 3.62 -33.02 -10.98
CA ASN A 47 3.87 -31.62 -11.27
C ASN A 47 2.75 -30.71 -10.75
N LEU A 48 1.48 -31.05 -10.97
CA LEU A 48 0.35 -30.31 -10.41
C LEU A 48 0.45 -30.20 -8.89
N PHE A 49 0.69 -31.32 -8.23
CA PHE A 49 0.74 -31.40 -6.77
C PHE A 49 1.94 -30.63 -6.18
N LYS A 50 3.12 -30.76 -6.79
CA LYS A 50 4.34 -30.12 -6.31
C LYS A 50 4.37 -28.63 -6.60
N ASN A 51 3.98 -28.22 -7.81
CA ASN A 51 4.29 -26.89 -8.36
C ASN A 51 3.06 -26.01 -8.64
N ARG A 52 1.83 -26.52 -8.56
CA ARG A 52 0.61 -25.77 -8.91
C ARG A 52 -0.33 -25.53 -7.75
N ILE A 53 0.04 -25.88 -6.53
CA ILE A 53 -0.69 -25.55 -5.30
C ILE A 53 0.05 -24.43 -4.57
N SER A 54 -0.65 -23.34 -4.27
CA SER A 54 -0.08 -22.22 -3.51
C SER A 54 0.43 -22.66 -2.13
N PRO A 55 1.54 -22.08 -1.62
CA PRO A 55 2.12 -22.43 -0.32
C PRO A 55 1.43 -21.71 0.85
N GLY A 56 1.96 -21.85 2.06
CA GLY A 56 1.53 -21.08 3.22
C GLY A 56 0.19 -21.56 3.82
N VAL A 57 -0.68 -20.60 4.13
CA VAL A 57 -2.04 -20.86 4.67
C VAL A 57 -3.15 -20.65 3.64
N ASP A 58 -2.83 -20.84 2.35
CA ASP A 58 -3.87 -20.95 1.33
C ASP A 58 -4.76 -22.19 1.60
N PRO A 59 -6.08 -22.12 1.37
CA PRO A 59 -6.96 -23.27 1.57
C PRO A 59 -6.55 -24.54 0.79
N ALA A 60 -6.00 -24.41 -0.41
CA ALA A 60 -5.48 -25.56 -1.18
C ALA A 60 -4.18 -26.11 -0.57
N ALA A 61 -3.37 -25.25 0.05
CA ALA A 61 -2.19 -25.66 0.83
C ALA A 61 -2.61 -26.54 2.01
N LYS A 62 -3.73 -26.23 2.67
CA LYS A 62 -4.27 -27.07 3.75
C LYS A 62 -4.59 -28.48 3.26
N VAL A 63 -5.27 -28.61 2.13
CA VAL A 63 -5.60 -29.90 1.50
C VAL A 63 -4.33 -30.70 1.20
N LYS A 64 -3.32 -30.03 0.62
CA LYS A 64 -2.00 -30.63 0.33
C LYS A 64 -1.29 -31.11 1.61
N ALA A 65 -1.20 -30.27 2.64
CA ALA A 65 -0.55 -30.61 3.91
C ALA A 65 -1.26 -31.78 4.60
N ASP A 66 -2.59 -31.76 4.67
CA ASP A 66 -3.40 -32.81 5.29
C ASP A 66 -3.24 -34.15 4.55
N PHE A 67 -3.22 -34.15 3.21
CA PHE A 67 -2.97 -35.36 2.43
C PHE A 67 -1.56 -35.93 2.69
N LEU A 68 -0.53 -35.07 2.73
CA LEU A 68 0.83 -35.49 3.06
C LEU A 68 0.92 -36.06 4.47
N GLY A 69 0.28 -35.41 5.46
CA GLY A 69 0.19 -35.92 6.83
C GLY A 69 -0.46 -37.30 6.92
N LYS A 70 -1.54 -37.55 6.16
CA LYS A 70 -2.19 -38.87 6.07
C LYS A 70 -1.26 -39.93 5.46
N LEU A 71 -0.44 -39.57 4.47
CA LEU A 71 0.57 -40.48 3.90
C LEU A 71 1.62 -40.87 4.96
N LEU A 72 2.09 -39.90 5.77
CA LEU A 72 3.06 -40.17 6.84
C LEU A 72 2.50 -41.15 7.88
N LYS A 73 1.23 -40.97 8.27
CA LYS A 73 0.51 -41.85 9.21
C LYS A 73 0.10 -43.20 8.61
N GLY A 74 0.17 -43.35 7.28
CA GLY A 74 -0.25 -44.56 6.58
C GLY A 74 -1.77 -44.74 6.47
N GLU A 75 -2.53 -43.67 6.73
CA GLU A 75 -4.00 -43.64 6.59
C GLU A 75 -4.43 -43.68 5.12
N VAL A 76 -3.58 -43.14 4.23
CA VAL A 76 -3.72 -43.24 2.77
C VAL A 76 -2.40 -43.71 2.17
N LYS A 77 -2.43 -44.20 0.92
CA LYS A 77 -1.25 -44.66 0.18
C LYS A 77 -1.22 -44.03 -1.21
N SER A 78 -0.04 -43.74 -1.72
CA SER A 78 0.19 -43.32 -3.10
C SER A 78 1.32 -44.15 -3.70
N PRO A 79 1.17 -44.71 -4.91
CA PRO A 79 2.29 -45.35 -5.61
C PRO A 79 3.34 -44.36 -6.12
N LEU A 80 3.06 -43.04 -6.09
CA LEU A 80 3.92 -42.00 -6.64
C LEU A 80 4.70 -41.20 -5.59
N ILE A 81 4.26 -41.25 -4.33
CA ILE A 81 4.84 -40.47 -3.23
C ILE A 81 5.13 -41.39 -2.05
N THR A 82 6.42 -41.62 -1.79
CA THR A 82 6.88 -42.31 -0.57
C THR A 82 6.76 -41.41 0.66
N LYS A 83 6.82 -41.97 1.87
CA LYS A 83 6.79 -41.17 3.11
C LYS A 83 7.93 -40.15 3.18
N LYS A 84 9.15 -40.51 2.74
CA LYS A 84 10.30 -39.59 2.68
C LYS A 84 10.04 -38.43 1.73
N GLN A 85 9.57 -38.72 0.51
CA GLN A 85 9.18 -37.69 -0.45
C GLN A 85 8.02 -36.81 0.07
N ALA A 86 7.11 -37.35 0.86
CA ALA A 86 6.06 -36.56 1.48
C ALA A 86 6.62 -35.51 2.45
N VAL A 87 7.63 -35.86 3.26
CA VAL A 87 8.36 -34.91 4.13
C VAL A 87 9.10 -33.85 3.29
N GLU A 88 9.77 -34.26 2.21
CA GLU A 88 10.43 -33.32 1.30
C GLU A 88 9.45 -32.30 0.70
N ILE A 89 8.27 -32.76 0.24
CA ILE A 89 7.23 -31.88 -0.32
C ILE A 89 6.63 -30.98 0.75
N LEU A 90 6.43 -31.46 1.99
CA LEU A 90 6.04 -30.61 3.12
C LEU A 90 7.06 -29.48 3.33
N GLY A 91 8.35 -29.77 3.19
CA GLY A 91 9.44 -28.79 3.29
C GLY A 91 9.40 -27.67 2.22
N THR A 92 8.73 -27.87 1.08
CA THR A 92 8.63 -26.83 0.03
C THR A 92 7.43 -25.90 0.19
N MET A 93 6.61 -26.08 1.23
CA MET A 93 5.37 -25.31 1.42
C MET A 93 5.58 -23.97 2.15
N ILE A 94 6.83 -23.56 2.35
CA ILE A 94 7.31 -22.31 2.97
C ILE A 94 7.00 -22.19 4.48
N GLY A 95 5.80 -22.57 4.92
CA GLY A 95 5.34 -22.57 6.30
C GLY A 95 3.82 -22.64 6.42
N GLY A 96 3.29 -22.56 7.64
CA GLY A 96 1.86 -22.69 7.91
C GLY A 96 1.43 -24.15 8.15
N TYR A 97 0.48 -24.66 7.37
CA TYR A 97 -0.16 -25.96 7.65
C TYR A 97 0.78 -27.17 7.59
N ASN A 98 1.93 -27.05 6.91
CA ASN A 98 2.95 -28.09 6.81
C ASN A 98 3.77 -28.27 8.10
N VAL A 99 3.96 -27.20 8.89
CA VAL A 99 4.93 -27.17 10.01
C VAL A 99 4.61 -28.24 11.05
N ARG A 100 3.33 -28.40 11.41
CA ARG A 100 2.92 -29.40 12.39
C ARG A 100 3.31 -30.83 11.97
N TYR A 101 3.08 -31.17 10.70
CA TYR A 101 3.40 -32.51 10.18
C TYR A 101 4.91 -32.76 10.11
N LEU A 102 5.70 -31.71 9.86
CA LEU A 102 7.16 -31.80 9.92
C LEU A 102 7.66 -32.04 11.35
N ILE A 103 7.05 -31.37 12.35
CA ILE A 103 7.36 -31.58 13.77
C ILE A 103 7.01 -33.01 14.20
N ASP A 104 5.82 -33.50 13.83
CA ASP A 104 5.41 -34.87 14.12
C ASP A 104 6.41 -35.89 13.53
N ALA A 105 6.93 -35.63 12.32
CA ALA A 105 7.89 -36.49 11.64
C ALA A 105 9.27 -36.57 12.32
N LEU A 106 9.65 -35.60 13.17
CA LEU A 106 10.89 -35.67 13.96
C LEU A 106 10.92 -36.86 14.93
N SER A 107 9.75 -37.37 15.31
CA SER A 107 9.62 -38.50 16.25
C SER A 107 9.64 -39.87 15.56
N ASP A 108 9.60 -39.93 14.22
CA ASP A 108 9.68 -41.18 13.45
C ASP A 108 11.14 -41.42 13.01
N PRO A 109 11.83 -42.46 13.50
CA PRO A 109 13.23 -42.74 13.14
C PRO A 109 13.47 -42.94 11.64
N GLY A 110 12.44 -43.34 10.87
CA GLY A 110 12.55 -43.51 9.42
C GLY A 110 12.40 -42.22 8.61
N LEU A 111 11.99 -41.12 9.25
CA LEU A 111 11.68 -39.82 8.63
C LEU A 111 12.41 -38.63 9.28
N ALA A 112 13.03 -38.84 10.45
CA ALA A 112 13.61 -37.77 11.26
C ALA A 112 14.66 -36.96 10.49
N ASP A 113 15.53 -37.60 9.71
CA ASP A 113 16.57 -36.89 8.94
C ASP A 113 15.98 -35.98 7.86
N GLU A 114 14.95 -36.45 7.13
CA GLU A 114 14.23 -35.62 6.16
C GLU A 114 13.47 -34.47 6.85
N ALA A 115 12.90 -34.72 8.02
CA ALA A 115 12.16 -33.71 8.80
C ALA A 115 13.09 -32.62 9.34
N VAL A 116 14.27 -33.01 9.86
CA VAL A 116 15.34 -32.09 10.26
C VAL A 116 15.72 -31.21 9.07
N LYS A 117 16.03 -31.83 7.92
CA LYS A 117 16.39 -31.09 6.70
C LYS A 117 15.29 -30.10 6.31
N ALA A 118 14.02 -30.50 6.31
CA ALA A 118 12.91 -29.62 5.95
C ALA A 118 12.76 -28.43 6.92
N LEU A 119 12.78 -28.68 8.24
CA LEU A 119 12.59 -27.64 9.25
C LEU A 119 13.78 -26.68 9.33
N SER A 120 15.02 -27.16 9.15
CA SER A 120 16.24 -26.35 9.12
C SER A 120 16.16 -25.17 8.14
N TYR A 121 15.46 -25.33 7.02
CA TYR A 121 15.32 -24.28 6.00
C TYR A 121 13.95 -23.57 6.02
N THR A 122 13.06 -23.95 6.93
CA THR A 122 11.73 -23.35 7.10
C THR A 122 11.80 -22.20 8.10
N THR A 123 11.56 -20.96 7.66
CA THR A 123 11.64 -19.78 8.54
C THR A 123 10.28 -19.35 9.10
N LEU A 124 9.18 -19.68 8.42
CA LEU A 124 7.82 -19.30 8.83
C LEU A 124 7.23 -20.31 9.84
N VAL A 125 7.91 -20.50 10.97
CA VAL A 125 7.51 -21.43 12.03
C VAL A 125 6.71 -20.78 13.16
N TYR A 126 6.84 -19.45 13.35
CA TYR A 126 6.11 -18.67 14.36
C TYR A 126 6.11 -19.36 15.75
N ASP A 127 4.93 -19.57 16.34
CA ASP A 127 4.75 -20.18 17.66
C ASP A 127 5.27 -21.63 17.72
N ALA A 128 5.45 -22.30 16.57
CA ALA A 128 5.99 -23.64 16.52
C ALA A 128 7.50 -23.70 16.87
N PHE A 129 8.19 -22.55 16.92
CA PHE A 129 9.55 -22.47 17.46
C PHE A 129 9.61 -23.02 18.89
N ASP A 130 8.71 -22.58 19.76
CA ASP A 130 8.70 -22.97 21.18
C ASP A 130 8.38 -24.46 21.34
N GLU A 131 7.56 -25.02 20.44
CA GLU A 131 7.29 -26.46 20.38
C GLU A 131 8.56 -27.25 20.04
N VAL A 132 9.28 -26.86 18.97
CA VAL A 132 10.53 -27.53 18.57
C VAL A 132 11.61 -27.37 19.64
N LEU A 133 11.69 -26.21 20.30
CA LEU A 133 12.60 -25.96 21.41
C LEU A 133 12.26 -26.80 22.65
N ALA A 134 10.98 -27.05 22.93
CA ALA A 134 10.60 -27.96 24.00
C ALA A 134 11.00 -29.40 23.67
N LEU A 135 10.80 -29.83 22.42
CA LEU A 135 11.19 -31.15 21.90
C LEU A 135 12.72 -31.36 21.88
N SER A 136 13.51 -30.33 21.63
CA SER A 136 14.98 -30.43 21.56
C SER A 136 15.64 -30.87 22.88
N LYS A 137 14.91 -30.73 24.00
CA LYS A 137 15.37 -31.21 25.32
C LYS A 137 15.41 -32.73 25.43
N THR A 138 14.66 -33.44 24.58
CA THR A 138 14.52 -34.90 24.64
C THR A 138 14.70 -35.61 23.28
N SER A 139 14.78 -34.87 22.17
CA SER A 139 14.98 -35.40 20.82
C SER A 139 16.22 -34.79 20.15
N ASP A 140 17.18 -35.65 19.79
CA ASP A 140 18.37 -35.26 19.04
C ASP A 140 18.02 -34.66 17.67
N ALA A 141 16.93 -35.13 17.04
CA ALA A 141 16.46 -34.57 15.78
C ALA A 141 15.97 -33.12 15.96
N ALA A 142 15.11 -32.87 16.95
CA ALA A 142 14.65 -31.51 17.24
C ALA A 142 15.80 -30.59 17.66
N LYS A 143 16.79 -31.12 18.39
CA LYS A 143 18.01 -30.38 18.74
C LYS A 143 18.80 -29.92 17.52
N LYS A 144 19.00 -30.80 16.53
CA LYS A 144 19.65 -30.43 15.26
C LYS A 144 18.91 -29.30 14.53
N VAL A 145 17.58 -29.26 14.59
CA VAL A 145 16.79 -28.16 13.99
C VAL A 145 17.09 -26.83 14.66
N VAL A 146 17.06 -26.77 15.99
CA VAL A 146 17.36 -25.54 16.75
C VAL A 146 18.80 -25.08 16.50
N GLU A 147 19.76 -26.01 16.50
CA GLU A 147 21.16 -25.74 16.18
C GLU A 147 21.33 -25.19 14.75
N SER A 148 20.60 -25.75 13.78
CA SER A 148 20.61 -25.31 12.39
C SER A 148 20.01 -23.91 12.20
N TRP A 149 18.95 -23.57 12.94
CA TRP A 149 18.40 -22.21 12.96
C TRP A 149 19.39 -21.21 13.57
N ALA A 150 20.07 -21.57 14.65
CA ALA A 150 21.12 -20.75 15.26
C ALA A 150 22.33 -20.55 14.32
N ALA A 151 22.68 -21.58 13.54
CA ALA A 151 23.72 -21.52 12.50
C ALA A 151 23.28 -20.80 11.21
N ALA A 152 22.00 -20.40 11.12
CA ALA A 152 21.40 -19.75 9.96
C ALA A 152 21.54 -20.55 8.64
N ASP A 153 21.39 -21.88 8.68
CA ASP A 153 21.50 -22.72 7.48
C ASP A 153 20.47 -22.35 6.39
N TRP A 154 19.30 -21.85 6.79
CA TRP A 154 18.26 -21.27 5.92
C TRP A 154 18.78 -20.12 5.03
N PHE A 155 19.82 -19.41 5.48
CA PHE A 155 20.42 -18.28 4.79
C PHE A 155 21.71 -18.69 4.07
N THR A 156 22.60 -19.42 4.75
CA THR A 156 23.92 -19.79 4.21
C THR A 156 23.81 -20.76 3.02
N SER A 157 22.75 -21.57 2.97
CA SER A 157 22.44 -22.46 1.82
C SER A 157 22.03 -21.73 0.54
N LYS A 158 21.64 -20.44 0.62
CA LYS A 158 21.26 -19.63 -0.54
C LYS A 158 22.48 -18.97 -1.16
N ALA A 159 22.45 -18.83 -2.49
CA ALA A 159 23.50 -18.16 -3.24
C ALA A 159 23.55 -16.66 -2.88
N GLU A 160 24.77 -16.15 -2.71
CA GLU A 160 25.01 -14.71 -2.55
C GLU A 160 24.62 -13.92 -3.79
N ILE A 161 24.48 -12.60 -3.63
CA ILE A 161 24.31 -11.70 -4.77
C ILE A 161 25.47 -11.91 -5.77
N PRO A 162 25.21 -12.15 -7.06
CA PRO A 162 26.29 -12.37 -8.01
C PRO A 162 27.20 -11.15 -8.09
N GLY A 163 28.52 -11.38 -8.07
CA GLY A 163 29.51 -10.30 -8.14
C GLY A 163 29.46 -9.50 -9.43
N GLU A 164 29.05 -10.16 -10.52
CA GLU A 164 28.82 -9.56 -11.84
C GLU A 164 27.53 -10.13 -12.43
N ILE A 165 26.70 -9.26 -13.00
CA ILE A 165 25.44 -9.63 -13.65
C ILE A 165 25.43 -8.99 -15.03
N GLN A 166 25.48 -9.81 -16.08
CA GLN A 166 25.26 -9.33 -17.44
C GLN A 166 23.76 -9.18 -17.71
N VAL A 167 23.35 -8.00 -18.19
CA VAL A 167 21.95 -7.68 -18.49
C VAL A 167 21.85 -6.96 -19.83
N LYS A 168 20.70 -7.11 -20.47
CA LYS A 168 20.26 -6.29 -21.60
C LYS A 168 19.29 -5.22 -21.11
N ILE A 169 19.52 -3.98 -21.53
CA ILE A 169 18.81 -2.81 -21.02
C ILE A 169 17.47 -2.64 -21.73
N PHE A 170 16.37 -2.65 -20.96
CA PHE A 170 15.06 -2.21 -21.43
C PHE A 170 14.77 -0.82 -20.86
N LYS A 171 15.03 0.24 -21.65
CA LYS A 171 14.92 1.63 -21.19
C LYS A 171 13.60 2.28 -21.56
N VAL A 172 12.95 2.93 -20.60
CA VAL A 172 11.79 3.80 -20.79
C VAL A 172 12.16 5.21 -20.35
N ASP A 173 12.31 6.12 -21.32
CA ASP A 173 12.65 7.51 -21.03
C ASP A 173 11.53 8.23 -20.24
N GLY A 174 11.90 9.19 -19.41
CA GLY A 174 11.01 9.99 -18.59
C GLY A 174 10.53 9.30 -17.30
N GLU A 175 9.32 9.67 -16.87
CA GLU A 175 8.68 9.11 -15.68
C GLU A 175 7.86 7.88 -16.05
N THR A 176 8.08 6.77 -15.34
CA THR A 176 7.24 5.56 -15.38
C THR A 176 6.43 5.48 -14.10
N ASN A 177 5.14 5.81 -14.19
CA ASN A 177 4.20 5.73 -13.07
C ASN A 177 3.78 4.27 -12.84
N THR A 178 3.41 3.93 -11.62
CA THR A 178 2.79 2.62 -11.31
C THR A 178 1.50 2.33 -12.10
N ASP A 179 0.78 3.33 -12.60
CA ASP A 179 -0.35 3.16 -13.52
C ASP A 179 0.10 2.70 -14.92
N ASP A 180 1.30 3.10 -15.39
CA ASP A 180 1.88 2.59 -16.64
C ASP A 180 2.22 1.10 -16.53
N LEU A 181 2.67 0.69 -15.35
CA LEU A 181 3.06 -0.70 -15.07
C LEU A 181 1.86 -1.60 -14.70
N SER A 182 0.79 -1.01 -14.19
CA SER A 182 -0.39 -1.71 -13.67
C SER A 182 -1.62 -0.80 -13.78
N PRO A 183 -2.28 -0.73 -14.95
CA PRO A 183 -3.35 0.23 -15.20
C PRO A 183 -4.58 0.07 -14.29
N ALA A 184 -5.20 1.18 -13.91
CA ALA A 184 -6.36 1.20 -13.01
C ALA A 184 -7.58 0.43 -13.56
N GLY A 185 -7.81 0.48 -14.88
CA GLY A 185 -8.90 -0.26 -15.54
C GLY A 185 -8.76 -1.79 -15.44
N ASP A 186 -7.55 -2.27 -15.19
CA ASP A 186 -7.20 -3.68 -15.05
C ASP A 186 -7.04 -4.11 -13.57
N ALA A 187 -7.44 -3.28 -12.62
CA ALA A 187 -7.29 -3.56 -11.19
C ALA A 187 -7.93 -4.89 -10.74
N TRP A 188 -8.99 -5.33 -11.43
CA TRP A 188 -9.72 -6.56 -11.15
C TRP A 188 -8.88 -7.83 -11.35
N SER A 189 -7.83 -7.79 -12.19
CA SER A 189 -6.99 -8.96 -12.50
C SER A 189 -5.73 -9.04 -11.63
N ARG A 190 -5.44 -8.05 -10.78
CA ARG A 190 -4.19 -7.94 -10.01
C ARG A 190 -3.76 -9.19 -9.22
N PRO A 191 -4.66 -9.97 -8.58
CA PRO A 191 -4.30 -11.20 -7.88
C PRO A 191 -3.80 -12.30 -8.83
N ASP A 192 -4.23 -12.27 -10.08
CA ASP A 192 -3.77 -13.15 -11.14
C ASP A 192 -2.58 -12.51 -11.86
N ILE A 193 -1.39 -12.64 -11.25
CA ILE A 193 -0.16 -11.97 -11.69
C ILE A 193 0.11 -12.16 -13.19
N PRO A 194 0.07 -13.39 -13.77
CA PRO A 194 0.32 -13.57 -15.20
C PRO A 194 -0.70 -12.86 -16.08
N GLN A 195 -1.99 -12.92 -15.73
CA GLN A 195 -3.04 -12.23 -16.48
C GLN A 195 -2.87 -10.71 -16.41
N HIS A 196 -2.60 -10.18 -15.22
CA HIS A 196 -2.45 -8.74 -15.03
C HIS A 196 -1.21 -8.22 -15.76
N ALA A 197 -0.13 -9.00 -15.78
CA ALA A 197 1.12 -8.62 -16.44
C ALA A 197 0.99 -8.45 -17.96
N LEU A 198 -0.09 -8.94 -18.59
CA LEU A 198 -0.40 -8.65 -20.00
C LEU A 198 -0.71 -7.17 -20.26
N SER A 199 -1.04 -6.41 -19.21
CA SER A 199 -1.33 -4.97 -19.29
C SER A 199 -0.10 -4.07 -19.07
N LEU A 200 1.07 -4.65 -18.78
CA LEU A 200 2.30 -3.92 -18.50
C LEU A 200 2.66 -3.00 -19.66
N GLY A 201 2.70 -1.68 -19.40
CA GLY A 201 3.16 -0.68 -20.38
C GLY A 201 2.28 -0.56 -21.62
N LYS A 202 1.05 -1.07 -21.60
CA LYS A 202 0.16 -1.14 -22.78
C LYS A 202 0.02 0.20 -23.53
N THR A 203 0.07 1.31 -22.80
CA THR A 203 0.05 2.67 -23.33
C THR A 203 1.43 3.30 -23.43
N ARG A 204 2.31 3.03 -22.45
CA ARG A 204 3.59 3.72 -22.29
C ARG A 204 4.69 3.20 -23.22
N PHE A 205 4.74 1.90 -23.46
CA PHE A 205 5.73 1.23 -24.31
C PHE A 205 5.08 0.04 -25.05
N PRO A 206 4.17 0.30 -26.00
CA PRO A 206 3.50 -0.76 -26.75
C PRO A 206 4.53 -1.65 -27.48
N GLY A 207 4.35 -2.97 -27.46
CA GLY A 207 5.31 -3.93 -28.01
C GLY A 207 6.47 -4.30 -27.05
N GLY A 208 6.50 -3.69 -25.86
CA GLY A 208 7.60 -3.90 -24.91
C GLY A 208 7.63 -5.31 -24.30
N ILE A 209 6.47 -5.91 -24.04
CA ILE A 209 6.38 -7.29 -23.52
C ILE A 209 6.98 -8.27 -24.52
N GLU A 210 6.63 -8.13 -25.80
CA GLU A 210 7.12 -8.97 -26.89
C GLU A 210 8.63 -8.84 -27.05
N THR A 211 9.15 -7.60 -26.95
CA THR A 211 10.58 -7.31 -26.99
C THR A 211 11.33 -7.98 -25.84
N ILE A 212 10.81 -7.83 -24.61
CA ILE A 212 11.39 -8.47 -23.42
C ILE A 212 11.39 -9.99 -23.58
N ALA A 213 10.27 -10.56 -24.00
CA ALA A 213 10.14 -12.01 -24.20
C ALA A 213 11.12 -12.54 -25.26
N GLU A 214 11.30 -11.82 -26.36
CA GLU A 214 12.25 -12.18 -27.42
C GLU A 214 13.70 -12.15 -26.92
N TRP A 215 14.10 -11.10 -26.21
CA TRP A 215 15.45 -11.04 -25.63
C TRP A 215 15.70 -12.13 -24.58
N ARG A 216 14.68 -12.51 -23.81
CA ARG A 216 14.78 -13.64 -22.88
C ARG A 216 14.94 -14.98 -23.60
N LYS A 217 14.24 -15.19 -24.73
CA LYS A 217 14.44 -16.39 -25.58
C LYS A 217 15.86 -16.46 -26.14
N GLN A 218 16.48 -15.31 -26.40
CA GLN A 218 17.89 -15.20 -26.80
C GLN A 218 18.88 -15.42 -25.64
N GLY A 219 18.40 -15.69 -24.41
CA GLY A 219 19.22 -15.99 -23.24
C GLY A 219 19.64 -14.76 -22.42
N HIS A 220 19.15 -13.56 -22.75
CA HIS A 220 19.49 -12.36 -21.99
C HIS A 220 18.69 -12.26 -20.68
N LYS A 221 19.36 -11.88 -19.60
CA LYS A 221 18.70 -11.28 -18.42
C LYS A 221 18.37 -9.82 -18.73
N ILE A 222 17.23 -9.33 -18.22
CA ILE A 222 16.74 -7.99 -18.53
C ILE A 222 16.83 -7.11 -17.30
N ALA A 223 17.33 -5.89 -17.47
CA ALA A 223 17.20 -4.83 -16.48
C ALA A 223 16.24 -3.76 -17.01
N PHE A 224 15.22 -3.43 -16.21
CA PHE A 224 14.32 -2.32 -16.52
C PHE A 224 14.97 -1.01 -16.09
N VAL A 225 15.03 -0.03 -17.00
CA VAL A 225 15.73 1.23 -16.78
C VAL A 225 14.80 2.41 -17.06
N GLY A 226 14.81 3.43 -16.21
CA GLY A 226 14.08 4.68 -16.46
C GLY A 226 14.68 5.87 -15.70
N ASP A 227 14.32 7.09 -16.09
CA ASP A 227 14.83 8.29 -15.41
C ASP A 227 14.21 8.41 -14.01
N VAL A 228 12.88 8.26 -13.94
CA VAL A 228 12.10 8.23 -12.70
C VAL A 228 11.16 7.03 -12.72
N VAL A 229 11.23 6.14 -11.74
CA VAL A 229 10.45 4.89 -11.73
C VAL A 229 9.62 4.74 -10.45
N GLY A 230 8.35 4.36 -10.62
CA GLY A 230 7.51 3.86 -9.54
C GLY A 230 6.72 4.92 -8.78
N THR A 231 6.53 6.12 -9.35
CA THR A 231 5.70 7.17 -8.75
C THR A 231 4.21 6.78 -8.70
N GLY A 232 3.46 7.44 -7.81
CA GLY A 232 2.00 7.31 -7.74
C GLY A 232 1.49 6.33 -6.67
N SER A 233 0.81 5.27 -7.10
CA SER A 233 0.09 4.33 -6.23
C SER A 233 1.02 3.29 -5.62
N SER A 234 0.72 2.81 -4.40
CA SER A 234 1.44 1.72 -3.72
C SER A 234 1.13 0.32 -4.29
N ARG A 235 0.48 0.22 -5.45
CA ARG A 235 -0.02 -1.05 -5.99
C ARG A 235 1.14 -2.03 -6.27
N LYS A 236 1.23 -3.11 -5.47
CA LYS A 236 2.24 -4.18 -5.64
C LYS A 236 2.18 -4.84 -7.02
N SER A 237 1.03 -4.81 -7.68
CA SER A 237 0.82 -5.30 -9.05
C SER A 237 1.76 -4.67 -10.08
N ALA A 238 2.24 -3.44 -9.87
CA ALA A 238 3.25 -2.83 -10.74
C ALA A 238 4.58 -3.61 -10.68
N THR A 239 5.06 -3.88 -9.46
CA THR A 239 6.25 -4.72 -9.24
C THR A 239 6.01 -6.15 -9.69
N ASN A 240 4.86 -6.76 -9.35
CA ASN A 240 4.54 -8.13 -9.77
C ASN A 240 4.56 -8.27 -11.30
N SER A 241 3.96 -7.33 -12.04
CA SER A 241 3.92 -7.36 -13.50
C SER A 241 5.30 -7.21 -14.11
N LEU A 242 6.12 -6.30 -13.55
CA LEU A 242 7.48 -6.12 -14.02
C LEU A 242 8.33 -7.38 -13.76
N LEU A 243 8.32 -7.90 -12.53
CA LEU A 243 9.05 -9.10 -12.14
C LEU A 243 8.54 -10.36 -12.87
N TRP A 244 7.26 -10.40 -13.26
CA TRP A 244 6.74 -11.48 -14.10
C TRP A 244 7.50 -11.58 -15.43
N HIS A 245 7.80 -10.44 -16.05
CA HIS A 245 8.46 -10.40 -17.34
C HIS A 245 10.00 -10.45 -17.24
N ILE A 246 10.60 -9.88 -16.20
CA ILE A 246 12.08 -9.76 -16.08
C ILE A 246 12.73 -10.63 -15.00
N GLY A 247 11.94 -11.22 -14.10
CA GLY A 247 12.42 -12.02 -12.98
C GLY A 247 12.52 -13.52 -13.25
N ASP A 248 12.77 -14.28 -12.18
CA ASP A 248 12.97 -15.73 -12.15
C ASP A 248 11.84 -16.42 -11.37
N ASP A 249 11.49 -17.64 -11.79
CA ASP A 249 10.48 -18.47 -11.12
C ASP A 249 10.91 -18.84 -9.69
N ILE A 250 9.93 -18.94 -8.79
CA ILE A 250 10.15 -19.35 -7.41
C ILE A 250 9.77 -20.84 -7.29
N PRO A 251 10.68 -21.73 -6.90
CA PRO A 251 10.38 -23.16 -6.76
C PRO A 251 9.17 -23.42 -5.86
N ALA A 252 8.25 -24.28 -6.31
CA ALA A 252 7.00 -24.64 -5.61
C ALA A 252 6.03 -23.48 -5.30
N VAL A 253 6.25 -22.28 -5.82
CA VAL A 253 5.32 -21.14 -5.70
C VAL A 253 4.78 -20.80 -7.08
N PRO A 254 3.56 -21.22 -7.42
CA PRO A 254 3.02 -20.99 -8.76
C PRO A 254 2.78 -19.50 -9.03
N ASN A 255 3.01 -19.09 -10.28
CA ASN A 255 2.58 -17.80 -10.83
C ASN A 255 3.16 -16.55 -10.11
N LYS A 256 4.31 -16.68 -9.44
CA LYS A 256 5.05 -15.56 -8.82
C LYS A 256 6.54 -15.64 -9.17
N ARG A 257 7.17 -14.48 -9.38
CA ARG A 257 8.58 -14.35 -9.75
C ARG A 257 9.31 -13.36 -8.86
N ARG A 258 10.64 -13.48 -8.80
CA ARG A 258 11.56 -12.63 -8.02
C ARG A 258 12.82 -12.27 -8.82
N ALA A 259 13.83 -11.68 -8.19
CA ALA A 259 15.17 -11.44 -8.76
C ALA A 259 15.24 -10.51 -10.00
N GLY A 260 14.17 -9.77 -10.31
CA GLY A 260 14.22 -8.75 -11.36
C GLY A 260 15.06 -7.54 -10.97
N ILE A 261 15.69 -6.90 -11.95
CA ILE A 261 16.62 -5.78 -11.75
C ILE A 261 15.98 -4.49 -12.27
N VAL A 262 15.97 -3.46 -11.42
CA VAL A 262 15.42 -2.13 -11.75
C VAL A 262 16.51 -1.09 -11.51
N ILE A 263 16.84 -0.29 -12.53
CA ILE A 263 17.84 0.77 -12.46
C ILE A 263 17.16 2.10 -12.77
N ALA A 264 17.34 3.12 -11.92
CA ALA A 264 16.83 4.44 -12.25
C ALA A 264 17.68 5.57 -11.67
N GLY A 265 17.58 6.75 -12.28
CA GLY A 265 18.10 7.98 -11.67
C GLY A 265 17.39 8.30 -10.35
N VAL A 266 16.07 8.10 -10.32
CA VAL A 266 15.24 8.20 -9.11
C VAL A 266 14.25 7.03 -9.07
N ILE A 267 14.20 6.32 -7.93
CA ILE A 267 13.17 5.33 -7.64
C ILE A 267 12.29 5.87 -6.51
N ALA A 268 10.97 5.88 -6.69
CA ALA A 268 10.06 6.28 -5.63
C ALA A 268 10.18 5.32 -4.42
N PRO A 269 10.20 5.81 -3.17
CA PRO A 269 10.53 5.00 -2.00
C PRO A 269 9.64 3.76 -1.79
N ILE A 270 8.33 3.91 -2.01
CA ILE A 270 7.37 2.79 -1.88
C ILE A 270 7.69 1.71 -2.91
N PHE A 271 7.99 2.10 -4.15
CA PHE A 271 8.34 1.16 -5.21
C PHE A 271 9.69 0.50 -4.96
N PHE A 272 10.69 1.26 -4.50
CA PHE A 272 12.00 0.74 -4.08
C PHE A 272 11.83 -0.39 -3.05
N ASN A 273 11.12 -0.09 -1.95
CA ASN A 273 10.83 -1.06 -0.90
C ASN A 273 10.09 -2.27 -1.45
N THR A 274 9.11 -2.07 -2.35
CA THR A 274 8.33 -3.18 -2.92
C THR A 274 9.18 -4.10 -3.80
N VAL A 275 10.14 -3.57 -4.56
CA VAL A 275 11.09 -4.36 -5.35
C VAL A 275 12.02 -5.14 -4.41
N GLN A 276 12.60 -4.49 -3.40
CA GLN A 276 13.45 -5.12 -2.39
C GLN A 276 12.72 -6.23 -1.60
N ASP A 277 11.51 -5.94 -1.12
CA ASP A 277 10.66 -6.87 -0.37
C ASP A 277 10.29 -8.11 -1.22
N SER A 278 10.19 -7.94 -2.54
CA SER A 278 9.90 -9.02 -3.49
C SER A 278 11.15 -9.78 -3.97
N GLY A 279 12.31 -9.51 -3.37
CA GLY A 279 13.58 -10.16 -3.73
C GLY A 279 14.15 -9.71 -5.07
N GLY A 280 13.80 -8.51 -5.55
CA GLY A 280 14.43 -7.86 -6.69
C GLY A 280 15.64 -7.01 -6.28
N LEU A 281 16.34 -6.47 -7.27
CA LEU A 281 17.51 -5.61 -7.09
C LEU A 281 17.22 -4.19 -7.60
N PRO A 282 16.77 -3.26 -6.75
CA PRO A 282 16.66 -1.85 -7.10
C PRO A 282 18.03 -1.17 -7.01
N VAL A 283 18.44 -0.47 -8.06
CA VAL A 283 19.73 0.24 -8.16
C VAL A 283 19.49 1.68 -8.55
N ILE A 284 20.03 2.62 -7.77
CA ILE A 284 20.01 4.05 -8.10
C ILE A 284 21.35 4.41 -8.73
N ALA A 285 21.33 4.85 -9.99
CA ALA A 285 22.52 5.19 -10.77
C ALA A 285 22.18 6.25 -11.84
N ASP A 286 23.19 6.93 -12.38
CA ASP A 286 22.99 7.73 -13.59
C ASP A 286 22.64 6.80 -14.77
N VAL A 287 21.47 7.02 -15.36
CA VAL A 287 20.92 6.23 -16.47
C VAL A 287 21.04 6.94 -17.82
N THR A 288 21.55 8.18 -17.83
CA THR A 288 21.81 8.94 -19.06
C THR A 288 22.67 8.18 -20.07
N PRO A 289 23.76 7.48 -19.68
CA PRO A 289 24.61 6.77 -20.63
C PRO A 289 24.09 5.38 -21.04
N LEU A 290 22.96 4.92 -20.49
CA LEU A 290 22.36 3.63 -20.81
C LEU A 290 21.30 3.79 -21.89
N ASN A 291 21.30 2.94 -22.91
CA ASN A 291 20.35 2.97 -24.01
C ASN A 291 19.57 1.65 -24.14
N MET A 292 18.39 1.72 -24.76
CA MET A 292 17.59 0.55 -25.08
C MET A 292 18.39 -0.47 -25.90
N GLY A 293 18.46 -1.71 -25.43
CA GLY A 293 19.13 -2.82 -26.11
C GLY A 293 20.62 -3.00 -25.76
N ASP A 294 21.23 -2.07 -25.03
CA ASP A 294 22.62 -2.18 -24.59
C ASP A 294 22.82 -3.44 -23.76
N VAL A 295 23.96 -4.13 -23.96
CA VAL A 295 24.40 -5.23 -23.09
C VAL A 295 25.47 -4.69 -22.16
N VAL A 296 25.19 -4.75 -20.86
CA VAL A 296 26.07 -4.20 -19.82
C VAL A 296 26.30 -5.20 -18.71
N THR A 297 27.41 -5.03 -17.99
CA THR A 297 27.73 -5.77 -16.78
C THR A 297 27.52 -4.87 -15.55
N ILE A 298 26.62 -5.30 -14.66
CA ILE A 298 26.45 -4.72 -13.33
C ILE A 298 27.45 -5.41 -12.40
N ASN A 299 28.52 -4.72 -12.01
CA ASN A 299 29.47 -5.21 -11.03
C ASN A 299 29.03 -4.76 -9.62
N THR A 300 28.41 -5.67 -8.88
CA THR A 300 27.81 -5.41 -7.56
C THR A 300 28.86 -5.22 -6.48
N LYS A 301 30.05 -5.80 -6.64
CA LYS A 301 31.18 -5.65 -5.69
C LYS A 301 31.85 -4.29 -5.80
N LYS A 302 31.98 -3.76 -7.02
CA LYS A 302 32.66 -2.47 -7.30
C LYS A 302 31.69 -1.30 -7.41
N GLY A 303 30.39 -1.54 -7.49
CA GLY A 303 29.38 -0.50 -7.68
C GLY A 303 29.50 0.18 -9.05
N LYS A 304 29.65 -0.59 -10.13
CA LYS A 304 29.87 -0.06 -11.48
C LYS A 304 28.96 -0.74 -12.51
N ILE A 305 28.48 0.03 -13.47
CA ILE A 305 27.84 -0.46 -14.69
C ILE A 305 28.84 -0.27 -15.83
N ILE A 306 29.17 -1.36 -16.53
CA ILE A 306 30.27 -1.43 -17.49
C ILE A 306 29.73 -1.92 -18.83
N ASN A 307 30.16 -1.32 -19.94
CA ASN A 307 29.80 -1.80 -21.28
C ASN A 307 30.61 -3.05 -21.69
N GLU A 308 30.36 -3.58 -22.88
CA GLU A 308 31.08 -4.74 -23.43
C GLU A 308 32.58 -4.47 -23.70
N PHE A 309 32.98 -3.20 -23.82
CA PHE A 309 34.37 -2.78 -24.06
C PHE A 309 35.17 -2.55 -22.77
N GLY A 310 34.52 -2.61 -21.60
CA GLY A 310 35.15 -2.39 -20.30
C GLY A 310 35.07 -0.94 -19.78
N ASP A 311 34.39 -0.04 -20.50
CA ASP A 311 34.20 1.35 -20.05
C ASP A 311 33.14 1.43 -18.96
N VAL A 312 33.41 2.26 -17.95
CA VAL A 312 32.45 2.54 -16.87
C VAL A 312 31.42 3.55 -17.36
N LEU A 313 30.18 3.10 -17.54
CA LEU A 313 29.06 3.96 -17.91
C LEU A 313 28.52 4.73 -16.71
N ALA A 314 28.36 4.05 -15.57
CA ALA A 314 27.83 4.66 -14.35
C ALA A 314 28.40 3.99 -13.09
N THR A 315 28.36 4.72 -11.98
CA THR A 315 28.71 4.22 -10.65
C THR A 315 27.51 4.26 -9.73
N PHE A 316 27.41 3.31 -8.80
CA PHE A 316 26.32 3.24 -7.83
C PHE A 316 26.82 2.69 -6.49
N LYS A 317 26.03 2.87 -5.44
CA LYS A 317 26.21 2.21 -4.13
C LYS A 317 25.03 1.27 -3.89
N ILE A 318 25.30 0.07 -3.39
CA ILE A 318 24.26 -0.79 -2.81
C ILE A 318 23.79 -0.13 -1.51
N THR A 319 22.59 0.44 -1.54
CA THR A 319 21.98 1.13 -0.40
C THR A 319 20.55 0.63 -0.24
N PRO A 320 20.12 0.21 0.96
CA PRO A 320 20.93 0.09 2.18
C PRO A 320 22.03 -0.98 2.03
N ASN A 321 23.03 -0.97 2.92
CA ASN A 321 24.13 -1.95 2.90
C ASN A 321 23.63 -3.40 3.10
N THR A 322 22.48 -3.57 3.76
CA THR A 322 21.80 -4.86 3.98
C THR A 322 21.13 -5.42 2.73
N LEU A 323 21.01 -4.65 1.63
CA LEU A 323 20.29 -5.08 0.43
C LEU A 323 20.87 -6.36 -0.19
N ALA A 324 22.16 -6.64 0.00
CA ALA A 324 22.79 -7.88 -0.45
C ALA A 324 22.23 -9.12 0.29
N ASP A 325 22.05 -9.02 1.61
CA ASP A 325 21.47 -10.09 2.43
C ASP A 325 19.98 -10.24 2.13
N ASP A 326 19.27 -9.12 1.95
CA ASP A 326 17.87 -9.13 1.54
C ASP A 326 17.69 -9.89 0.21
N PHE A 327 18.53 -9.59 -0.78
CA PHE A 327 18.51 -10.28 -2.08
C PHE A 327 18.79 -11.79 -1.91
N ARG A 328 19.83 -12.15 -1.14
CA ARG A 328 20.20 -13.55 -0.86
C ARG A 328 19.06 -14.31 -0.16
N ALA A 329 18.39 -13.69 0.80
CA ALA A 329 17.26 -14.29 1.50
C ALA A 329 16.03 -14.49 0.60
N GLY A 330 15.98 -13.82 -0.55
CA GLY A 330 14.83 -13.80 -1.47
C GLY A 330 13.86 -12.66 -1.20
N GLY A 331 14.29 -11.64 -0.47
CA GLY A 331 13.57 -10.42 -0.11
C GLY A 331 13.87 -9.97 1.31
N ARG A 332 13.69 -8.68 1.60
CA ARG A 332 13.86 -8.11 2.95
C ARG A 332 12.90 -8.72 3.98
N ILE A 333 11.67 -9.05 3.58
CA ILE A 333 10.69 -9.69 4.47
C ILE A 333 11.17 -11.09 4.93
N PRO A 334 11.51 -12.04 4.03
CA PRO A 334 12.12 -13.31 4.42
C PRO A 334 13.38 -13.15 5.28
N MET A 335 14.20 -12.13 4.97
CA MET A 335 15.42 -11.84 5.73
C MET A 335 15.14 -11.50 7.19
N ILE A 336 14.20 -10.58 7.46
CA ILE A 336 13.85 -10.17 8.83
C ILE A 336 13.29 -11.34 9.63
N ILE A 337 12.40 -12.15 9.03
CA ILE A 337 11.78 -13.29 9.71
C ILE A 337 12.84 -14.34 10.06
N GLY A 338 13.69 -14.69 9.10
CA GLY A 338 14.76 -15.67 9.32
C GLY A 338 15.80 -15.18 10.33
N ARG A 339 16.17 -13.90 10.29
CA ARG A 339 17.08 -13.29 11.28
C ARG A 339 16.49 -13.35 12.69
N SER A 340 15.20 -13.03 12.84
CA SER A 340 14.51 -13.13 14.13
C SER A 340 14.47 -14.57 14.66
N LEU A 341 14.22 -15.55 13.78
CA LEU A 341 14.28 -16.97 14.12
C LEU A 341 15.68 -17.38 14.60
N THR A 342 16.72 -16.99 13.86
CA THR A 342 18.12 -17.26 14.25
C THR A 342 18.45 -16.63 15.60
N ALA A 343 18.07 -15.36 15.83
CA ALA A 343 18.30 -14.68 17.10
C ALA A 343 17.64 -15.41 18.28
N LYS A 344 16.37 -15.83 18.14
CA LYS A 344 15.67 -16.64 19.15
C LYS A 344 16.35 -17.98 19.40
N ALA A 345 16.84 -18.65 18.36
CA ALA A 345 17.55 -19.91 18.48
C ALA A 345 18.90 -19.75 19.21
N CYS A 346 19.67 -18.71 18.89
CA CYS A 346 20.91 -18.39 19.61
C CYS A 346 20.65 -18.12 21.09
N GLU A 347 19.64 -17.30 21.40
CA GLU A 347 19.24 -17.01 22.79
C GLU A 347 18.87 -18.30 23.54
N ALA A 348 18.05 -19.15 22.93
CA ALA A 348 17.63 -20.42 23.53
C ALA A 348 18.78 -21.40 23.78
N LEU A 349 19.84 -21.34 22.97
CA LEU A 349 21.06 -22.14 23.12
C LEU A 349 22.14 -21.47 23.98
N ASN A 350 21.88 -20.27 24.54
CA ASN A 350 22.85 -19.43 25.25
C ASN A 350 24.11 -19.14 24.41
N MET A 351 23.91 -18.91 23.11
CA MET A 351 24.96 -18.49 22.18
C MET A 351 24.93 -16.98 21.99
N ASP A 352 26.10 -16.41 21.66
CA ASP A 352 26.17 -15.01 21.26
C ASP A 352 25.39 -14.75 19.96
N GLU A 353 25.00 -13.49 19.74
CA GLU A 353 24.40 -13.07 18.48
C GLU A 353 25.36 -13.35 17.31
N THR A 354 24.84 -13.96 16.24
CA THR A 354 25.62 -14.27 15.04
C THR A 354 26.14 -13.01 14.33
N ASP A 355 27.33 -13.10 13.74
CA ASP A 355 27.97 -12.10 12.88
C ASP A 355 27.75 -12.37 11.38
N LEU A 356 26.96 -13.39 11.03
CA LEU A 356 26.68 -13.80 9.65
C LEU A 356 25.90 -12.75 8.84
N PHE A 357 25.08 -11.95 9.50
CA PHE A 357 24.22 -10.96 8.85
C PHE A 357 24.88 -9.59 8.86
N ILE A 358 24.81 -8.89 7.73
CA ILE A 358 25.26 -7.51 7.60
C ILE A 358 24.44 -6.64 8.57
N LYS A 359 25.13 -6.00 9.51
CA LYS A 359 24.51 -5.06 10.44
C LYS A 359 24.19 -3.74 9.72
N PRO A 360 23.02 -3.12 9.97
CA PRO A 360 22.71 -1.81 9.41
C PRO A 360 23.72 -0.75 9.88
N GLU A 361 24.19 0.09 8.96
CA GLU A 361 25.03 1.25 9.29
C GLU A 361 24.17 2.40 9.82
N ASN A 362 23.84 2.35 11.12
CA ASN A 362 22.99 3.35 11.75
C ASN A 362 23.78 4.57 12.26
N PRO A 363 23.27 5.80 12.09
CA PRO A 363 23.86 6.99 12.72
C PRO A 363 23.73 6.93 14.26
N ILE A 364 24.70 7.53 14.95
CA ILE A 364 24.76 7.56 16.42
C ILE A 364 24.21 8.90 16.92
N PRO A 365 23.19 8.90 17.81
CA PRO A 365 22.69 10.14 18.43
C PRO A 365 23.74 10.87 19.27
N ALA A 366 23.75 12.20 19.20
CA ALA A 366 24.51 13.03 20.14
C ALA A 366 23.89 12.98 21.55
N LYS A 367 24.67 13.35 22.58
CA LYS A 367 24.25 13.29 24.00
C LYS A 367 22.94 14.04 24.29
N ASP A 368 22.74 15.20 23.65
CA ASP A 368 21.55 16.05 23.81
C ASP A 368 20.79 16.16 22.48
N GLN A 369 20.68 15.05 21.74
CA GLN A 369 20.05 15.02 20.42
C GLN A 369 18.61 15.56 20.47
N GLN A 370 18.33 16.53 19.60
CA GLN A 370 16.99 17.07 19.38
C GLN A 370 16.30 16.30 18.26
N TYR A 371 15.00 16.06 18.42
CA TYR A 371 14.20 15.27 17.49
C TYR A 371 12.98 16.05 16.99
N SER A 372 12.66 15.87 15.71
CA SER A 372 11.40 16.35 15.14
C SER A 372 10.19 15.57 15.68
N LEU A 373 8.98 16.00 15.34
CA LEU A 373 7.76 15.31 15.81
C LEU A 373 7.72 13.89 15.24
N ALA A 374 7.98 13.73 13.94
CA ALA A 374 7.99 12.42 13.32
C ALA A 374 9.06 11.48 13.92
N GLN A 375 10.26 12.01 14.19
CA GLN A 375 11.34 11.25 14.80
C GLN A 375 10.98 10.76 16.21
N LYS A 376 10.26 11.58 17.00
CA LYS A 376 9.76 11.17 18.33
C LYS A 376 8.66 10.13 18.24
N ILE A 377 7.72 10.26 17.30
CA ILE A 377 6.65 9.27 17.11
C ILE A 377 7.23 7.90 16.72
N VAL A 378 8.18 7.88 15.77
CA VAL A 378 8.89 6.64 15.40
C VAL A 378 9.74 6.12 16.56
N GLY A 379 10.40 7.01 17.30
CA GLY A 379 11.13 6.67 18.53
C GLY A 379 10.26 5.96 19.54
N GLN A 380 9.11 6.53 19.89
CA GLN A 380 8.15 5.94 20.82
C GLN A 380 7.70 4.55 20.36
N ALA A 381 7.48 4.35 19.06
CA ALA A 381 7.13 3.05 18.49
C ALA A 381 8.27 2.02 18.53
N CYS A 382 9.52 2.47 18.71
CA CYS A 382 10.72 1.63 18.89
C CYS A 382 11.18 1.54 20.35
N GLY A 383 10.51 2.20 21.31
CA GLY A 383 10.97 2.31 22.70
C GLY A 383 12.18 3.24 22.91
N LEU A 384 12.38 4.21 22.00
CA LEU A 384 13.47 5.18 22.00
C LEU A 384 12.94 6.62 22.17
N PRO A 385 13.76 7.59 22.62
CA PRO A 385 13.36 9.01 22.68
C PRO A 385 13.13 9.63 21.29
N GLY A 386 13.78 9.08 20.26
CA GLY A 386 13.66 9.49 18.87
C GLY A 386 14.53 8.61 17.96
N VAL A 387 14.31 8.68 16.64
CA VAL A 387 15.10 7.96 15.63
C VAL A 387 15.70 8.95 14.65
N LEU A 388 17.00 8.83 14.36
CA LEU A 388 17.69 9.70 13.42
C LEU A 388 17.43 9.29 11.96
N PRO A 389 17.45 10.23 11.00
CA PRO A 389 17.40 9.90 9.59
C PRO A 389 18.55 8.98 9.17
N GLY A 390 18.27 7.95 8.37
CA GLY A 390 19.22 6.92 7.96
C GLY A 390 19.31 5.73 8.92
N THR A 391 18.63 5.76 10.07
CA THR A 391 18.54 4.60 10.96
C THR A 391 17.54 3.57 10.40
N ALA A 392 17.99 2.33 10.20
CA ALA A 392 17.11 1.18 10.03
C ALA A 392 16.51 0.79 11.39
N CYS A 393 15.18 0.83 11.49
CA CYS A 393 14.43 0.50 12.70
C CYS A 393 13.19 -0.35 12.40
N GLU A 394 12.59 -0.91 13.45
CA GLU A 394 11.45 -1.83 13.37
C GLU A 394 10.29 -1.34 14.26
N PRO A 395 9.70 -0.16 13.97
CA PRO A 395 8.68 0.41 14.83
C PRO A 395 7.40 -0.44 14.87
N LYS A 396 6.75 -0.45 16.05
CA LYS A 396 5.44 -1.06 16.25
C LYS A 396 4.37 -0.40 15.39
N MET A 397 3.61 -1.23 14.67
CA MET A 397 2.45 -0.81 13.87
C MET A 397 1.19 -0.93 14.72
N THR A 398 0.64 0.21 15.15
CA THR A 398 -0.58 0.25 15.96
C THR A 398 -1.84 0.08 15.13
N THR A 399 -1.84 0.59 13.90
CA THR A 399 -2.99 0.57 13.00
C THR A 399 -2.54 0.25 11.58
N VAL A 400 -3.19 -0.73 10.95
CA VAL A 400 -2.92 -1.16 9.57
C VAL A 400 -4.20 -1.06 8.72
N LEU A 401 -4.10 -0.41 7.57
CA LEU A 401 -5.21 -0.26 6.62
C LEU A 401 -5.04 -1.17 5.38
N SER A 402 -6.15 -1.72 4.91
CA SER A 402 -6.30 -2.36 3.60
C SER A 402 -7.58 -1.86 2.90
N GLN A 403 -7.53 -1.80 1.57
CA GLN A 403 -8.66 -1.40 0.71
C GLN A 403 -8.89 -2.44 -0.39
N ASP A 404 -9.98 -2.38 -1.12
CA ASP A 404 -10.53 -3.47 -1.94
C ASP A 404 -9.85 -3.72 -3.30
N THR A 405 -8.96 -2.84 -3.75
CA THR A 405 -8.15 -3.02 -4.97
C THR A 405 -6.71 -3.45 -4.71
N THR A 406 -6.24 -3.34 -3.47
CA THR A 406 -4.96 -3.89 -2.99
C THR A 406 -5.15 -5.06 -2.03
N GLY A 407 -6.30 -5.13 -1.37
CA GLY A 407 -6.67 -6.13 -0.36
C GLY A 407 -6.61 -7.57 -0.85
N PRO A 408 -7.05 -7.89 -2.08
CA PRO A 408 -6.84 -9.22 -2.64
C PRO A 408 -5.35 -9.63 -2.71
N MET A 409 -4.46 -8.73 -3.16
CA MET A 409 -3.02 -8.99 -3.14
C MET A 409 -2.50 -9.09 -1.70
N THR A 410 -2.95 -8.23 -0.79
CA THR A 410 -2.58 -8.29 0.63
C THR A 410 -3.00 -9.62 1.26
N ALA A 411 -4.17 -10.15 0.89
CA ALA A 411 -4.63 -11.46 1.33
C ALA A 411 -3.73 -12.59 0.81
N ASP A 412 -3.31 -12.53 -0.45
CA ASP A 412 -2.38 -13.52 -1.01
C ASP A 412 -1.00 -13.46 -0.33
N GLU A 413 -0.47 -12.26 -0.06
CA GLU A 413 0.78 -12.10 0.70
C GLU A 413 0.61 -12.60 2.16
N LEU A 414 -0.54 -12.37 2.81
CA LEU A 414 -0.83 -12.92 4.14
C LEU A 414 -0.90 -14.45 4.16
N LYS A 415 -1.39 -15.08 3.07
CA LYS A 415 -1.38 -16.54 2.93
C LYS A 415 0.03 -17.06 2.83
N GLU A 416 0.87 -16.47 1.98
CA GLU A 416 2.27 -16.86 1.82
C GLU A 416 3.08 -16.65 3.10
N LEU A 417 2.80 -15.58 3.85
CA LEU A 417 3.36 -15.33 5.18
C LEU A 417 2.77 -16.25 6.26
N ALA A 418 1.96 -17.25 5.91
CA ALA A 418 1.35 -18.17 6.86
C ALA A 418 0.62 -17.48 8.04
N CYS A 419 0.06 -16.28 7.80
CA CYS A 419 -0.60 -15.49 8.84
C CYS A 419 -2.00 -16.06 9.13
N LEU A 420 -2.17 -16.61 10.33
CA LEU A 420 -3.46 -17.09 10.84
C LEU A 420 -4.15 -16.06 11.75
N LYS A 421 -3.40 -15.10 12.28
CA LYS A 421 -3.91 -14.05 13.16
C LYS A 421 -3.03 -12.81 13.03
N PHE A 422 -3.64 -11.62 13.03
CA PHE A 422 -2.90 -10.37 13.07
C PHE A 422 -2.29 -10.12 14.46
N GLN A 423 -1.03 -9.67 14.48
CA GLN A 423 -0.35 -9.19 15.68
C GLN A 423 -0.41 -7.66 15.81
N ALA A 424 -0.69 -6.94 14.71
CA ALA A 424 -1.02 -5.53 14.79
C ALA A 424 -2.28 -5.34 15.66
N PRO A 425 -2.32 -4.36 16.58
CA PRO A 425 -3.49 -4.14 17.45
C PRO A 425 -4.79 -3.85 16.69
N LEU A 426 -4.71 -3.34 15.47
CA LEU A 426 -5.86 -3.17 14.60
C LEU A 426 -5.46 -3.30 13.12
N PHE A 427 -6.20 -4.14 12.40
CA PHE A 427 -6.16 -4.25 10.94
C PHE A 427 -7.56 -3.99 10.41
N MET A 428 -7.73 -3.02 9.50
CA MET A 428 -9.03 -2.68 8.90
C MET A 428 -9.02 -2.90 7.39
N GLN A 429 -10.04 -3.54 6.85
CA GLN A 429 -10.33 -3.69 5.43
C GLN A 429 -11.54 -2.83 5.05
N SER A 430 -11.46 -2.12 3.92
CA SER A 430 -12.57 -1.33 3.35
C SER A 430 -13.00 -1.81 1.97
N PHE A 431 -14.17 -1.36 1.50
CA PHE A 431 -14.73 -1.68 0.18
C PHE A 431 -15.21 -0.41 -0.52
N CYS A 432 -14.27 0.47 -0.87
CA CYS A 432 -14.57 1.84 -1.30
C CYS A 432 -14.26 2.11 -2.78
N HIS A 433 -13.38 1.33 -3.40
CA HIS A 433 -12.95 1.53 -4.79
C HIS A 433 -13.78 0.72 -5.78
N THR A 434 -14.51 -0.29 -5.32
CA THR A 434 -15.23 -1.25 -6.18
C THR A 434 -16.72 -1.37 -5.88
N ALA A 435 -17.23 -0.65 -4.87
CA ALA A 435 -18.62 -0.78 -4.43
C ALA A 435 -19.66 -0.21 -5.41
N ALA A 436 -19.30 0.80 -6.21
CA ALA A 436 -20.28 1.52 -7.03
C ALA A 436 -20.76 0.72 -8.25
N TYR A 437 -19.83 0.10 -8.98
CA TYR A 437 -20.13 -0.65 -10.21
C TYR A 437 -19.38 -2.00 -10.26
N PRO A 438 -19.68 -2.93 -9.32
CA PRO A 438 -18.87 -4.12 -9.11
C PRO A 438 -18.91 -5.07 -10.31
N LYS A 439 -17.74 -5.49 -10.80
CA LYS A 439 -17.60 -6.60 -11.75
C LYS A 439 -17.83 -7.94 -11.03
N PRO A 440 -18.04 -9.07 -11.76
CA PRO A 440 -18.17 -10.38 -11.12
C PRO A 440 -17.01 -10.75 -10.19
N ALA A 441 -15.78 -10.36 -10.54
CA ALA A 441 -14.60 -10.53 -9.68
C ALA A 441 -14.69 -9.72 -8.38
N ASP A 442 -15.20 -8.48 -8.45
CA ASP A 442 -15.41 -7.62 -7.29
C ASP A 442 -16.49 -8.20 -6.38
N VAL A 443 -17.61 -8.68 -6.93
CA VAL A 443 -18.67 -9.34 -6.16
C VAL A 443 -18.16 -10.60 -5.43
N LYS A 444 -17.32 -11.41 -6.09
CA LYS A 444 -16.67 -12.55 -5.44
C LYS A 444 -15.80 -12.08 -4.27
N MET A 445 -14.98 -11.06 -4.50
CA MET A 445 -14.10 -10.47 -3.50
C MET A 445 -14.89 -9.87 -2.31
N HIS A 446 -16.02 -9.19 -2.54
CA HIS A 446 -16.90 -8.66 -1.50
C HIS A 446 -17.46 -9.76 -0.59
N LYS A 447 -17.62 -10.98 -1.10
CA LYS A 447 -18.10 -12.13 -0.32
C LYS A 447 -16.99 -12.82 0.46
N THR A 448 -15.78 -12.93 -0.10
CA THR A 448 -14.71 -13.75 0.48
C THR A 448 -13.74 -12.97 1.36
N LEU A 449 -13.42 -11.72 0.99
CA LEU A 449 -12.39 -10.94 1.67
C LEU A 449 -12.78 -10.54 3.12
N PRO A 450 -14.04 -10.17 3.44
CA PRO A 450 -14.42 -9.88 4.83
C PRO A 450 -14.13 -11.06 5.76
N GLN A 451 -14.55 -12.26 5.37
CA GLN A 451 -14.34 -13.47 6.16
C GLN A 451 -12.84 -13.73 6.38
N PHE A 452 -12.03 -13.64 5.32
CA PHE A 452 -10.58 -13.82 5.41
C PHE A 452 -9.91 -12.89 6.44
N ILE A 453 -10.36 -11.63 6.50
CA ILE A 453 -9.86 -10.62 7.45
C ILE A 453 -10.36 -10.90 8.87
N THR A 454 -11.65 -11.24 9.03
CA THR A 454 -12.26 -11.54 10.34
C THR A 454 -11.71 -12.81 10.98
N GLU A 455 -11.44 -13.86 10.21
CA GLU A 455 -10.78 -15.08 10.70
C GLU A 455 -9.42 -14.78 11.35
N ARG A 456 -8.78 -13.68 10.95
CA ARG A 456 -7.50 -13.18 11.48
C ARG A 456 -7.66 -12.10 12.55
N LYS A 457 -8.88 -11.87 13.05
CA LYS A 457 -9.21 -10.83 14.04
C LYS A 457 -9.08 -9.39 13.53
N GLY A 458 -9.22 -9.19 12.22
CA GLY A 458 -9.33 -7.86 11.62
C GLY A 458 -10.78 -7.37 11.50
N ILE A 459 -10.94 -6.07 11.31
CA ILE A 459 -12.23 -5.41 11.07
C ILE A 459 -12.45 -5.28 9.57
N ALA A 460 -13.63 -5.65 9.07
CA ALA A 460 -14.01 -5.46 7.67
C ALA A 460 -15.22 -4.53 7.59
N LEU A 461 -15.07 -3.42 6.88
CA LEU A 461 -16.22 -2.60 6.50
C LEU A 461 -17.06 -3.32 5.44
N ARG A 462 -18.17 -2.71 5.03
CA ARG A 462 -19.11 -3.24 4.05
C ARG A 462 -19.05 -2.38 2.77
N PRO A 463 -19.31 -2.97 1.58
CA PRO A 463 -19.54 -2.17 0.37
C PRO A 463 -20.63 -1.12 0.62
N GLY A 464 -20.34 0.14 0.28
CA GLY A 464 -21.24 1.28 0.51
C GLY A 464 -21.02 2.02 1.84
N ASP A 465 -20.16 1.54 2.75
CA ASP A 465 -19.79 2.30 3.95
C ASP A 465 -19.00 3.58 3.61
N GLY A 466 -18.20 3.52 2.54
CA GLY A 466 -17.46 4.66 1.99
C GLY A 466 -15.95 4.57 2.14
N VAL A 467 -15.28 5.69 1.86
CA VAL A 467 -13.84 5.86 1.68
C VAL A 467 -13.05 5.40 2.90
N CYS A 468 -12.04 4.56 2.65
CA CYS A 468 -11.20 3.95 3.67
C CYS A 468 -10.63 4.91 4.72
N HIS A 469 -10.14 6.08 4.30
CA HIS A 469 -9.47 7.03 5.18
C HIS A 469 -10.42 7.75 6.12
N SER A 470 -11.63 8.05 5.66
CA SER A 470 -12.71 8.66 6.46
C SER A 470 -13.17 7.75 7.61
N TRP A 471 -12.93 6.44 7.47
CA TRP A 471 -13.14 5.45 8.53
C TRP A 471 -11.89 5.23 9.38
N ILE A 472 -10.73 4.90 8.78
CA ILE A 472 -9.54 4.55 9.57
C ILE A 472 -9.09 5.69 10.49
N ASN A 473 -9.23 6.95 10.04
CA ASN A 473 -8.84 8.12 10.81
C ASN A 473 -9.63 8.22 12.12
N ARG A 474 -10.88 7.71 12.13
CA ARG A 474 -11.74 7.64 13.32
C ARG A 474 -11.39 6.49 14.28
N ILE A 475 -10.39 5.67 13.93
CA ILE A 475 -9.99 4.49 14.70
C ILE A 475 -8.51 4.61 15.14
N LEU A 476 -7.91 5.78 14.96
CA LEU A 476 -6.53 6.04 15.35
C LEU A 476 -6.41 6.29 16.85
N VAL A 477 -5.19 6.05 17.37
CA VAL A 477 -4.76 6.52 18.68
C VAL A 477 -3.67 7.57 18.46
N PRO A 478 -3.73 8.76 19.09
CA PRO A 478 -2.75 9.81 18.87
C PRO A 478 -1.30 9.38 19.12
N ASP A 479 -0.36 10.01 18.41
CA ASP A 479 1.09 9.76 18.52
C ASP A 479 1.52 8.30 18.35
N THR A 480 0.72 7.52 17.63
CA THR A 480 1.07 6.16 17.25
C THR A 480 1.44 6.07 15.77
N LEU A 481 2.14 4.99 15.43
CA LEU A 481 2.57 4.70 14.07
C LEU A 481 1.66 3.65 13.41
N GLY A 482 1.53 3.72 12.10
CA GLY A 482 0.88 2.69 11.29
C GLY A 482 1.27 2.69 9.83
N THR A 483 0.56 1.88 9.05
CA THR A 483 0.77 1.73 7.60
C THR A 483 -0.55 1.40 6.90
N GLY A 484 -0.55 1.39 5.58
CA GLY A 484 -1.68 0.95 4.80
C GLY A 484 -1.34 0.60 3.36
N GLY A 485 -2.13 -0.32 2.81
CA GLY A 485 -2.10 -0.73 1.40
C GLY A 485 -2.71 0.31 0.46
N ASP A 486 -2.52 1.59 0.77
CA ASP A 486 -3.02 2.73 0.03
C ASP A 486 -2.08 3.93 0.23
N SER A 487 -1.69 4.59 -0.86
CA SER A 487 -0.72 5.70 -0.80
C SER A 487 -1.22 6.93 -0.04
N HIS A 488 -2.52 7.03 0.22
CA HIS A 488 -3.17 8.12 0.96
C HIS A 488 -3.44 7.73 2.42
N THR A 489 -2.89 6.60 2.91
CA THR A 489 -2.83 6.33 4.34
C THR A 489 -1.88 7.32 5.02
N ARG A 490 -2.39 8.50 5.37
CA ARG A 490 -1.65 9.64 5.90
C ARG A 490 -2.30 10.14 7.19
N PHE A 491 -1.99 9.50 8.30
CA PHE A 491 -2.69 9.73 9.57
C PHE A 491 -2.63 11.20 10.00
N PRO A 492 -3.78 11.82 10.34
CA PRO A 492 -3.83 13.22 10.77
C PRO A 492 -3.40 13.41 12.25
N MET A 493 -3.32 12.33 13.03
CA MET A 493 -2.98 12.34 14.46
C MET A 493 -2.07 11.15 14.80
N GLY A 494 -0.81 11.27 14.43
CA GLY A 494 0.20 10.22 14.44
C GLY A 494 1.08 10.32 13.19
N VAL A 495 1.71 9.23 12.80
CA VAL A 495 2.40 9.12 11.51
C VAL A 495 2.06 7.78 10.86
N SER A 496 1.96 7.77 9.53
CA SER A 496 1.88 6.52 8.78
C SER A 496 2.78 6.51 7.56
N PHE A 497 3.37 5.35 7.29
CA PHE A 497 4.18 5.10 6.10
C PHE A 497 3.45 4.10 5.21
N PRO A 498 2.75 4.54 4.15
CA PRO A 498 2.12 3.66 3.18
C PRO A 498 3.10 2.68 2.54
N ALA A 499 2.61 1.50 2.22
CA ALA A 499 3.44 0.47 1.62
C ALA A 499 2.66 -0.39 0.62
N GLY A 500 3.40 -1.20 -0.14
CA GLY A 500 2.82 -2.25 -0.98
C GLY A 500 2.25 -3.40 -0.16
N SER A 501 1.39 -4.20 -0.77
CA SER A 501 0.65 -5.30 -0.13
C SER A 501 1.52 -6.27 0.68
N GLY A 502 2.76 -6.55 0.26
CA GLY A 502 3.67 -7.45 0.99
C GLY A 502 4.06 -6.91 2.36
N LEU A 503 4.49 -5.65 2.42
CA LEU A 503 4.89 -5.01 3.67
C LEU A 503 3.69 -4.72 4.57
N VAL A 504 2.51 -4.45 4.00
CA VAL A 504 1.25 -4.31 4.75
C VAL A 504 0.81 -5.64 5.35
N ALA A 505 0.95 -6.74 4.60
CA ALA A 505 0.71 -8.08 5.10
C ALA A 505 1.68 -8.41 6.25
N PHE A 506 2.97 -8.11 6.09
CA PHE A 506 3.97 -8.25 7.15
C PHE A 506 3.61 -7.45 8.40
N ALA A 507 3.28 -6.16 8.25
CA ALA A 507 2.89 -5.28 9.33
C ALA A 507 1.66 -5.79 10.09
N GLY A 508 0.65 -6.28 9.37
CA GLY A 508 -0.52 -6.92 9.98
C GLY A 508 -0.15 -8.20 10.73
N ALA A 509 0.64 -9.07 10.09
CA ALA A 509 1.00 -10.40 10.61
C ALA A 509 1.90 -10.34 11.84
N LEU A 510 2.85 -9.40 11.89
CA LEU A 510 3.87 -9.33 12.94
C LEU A 510 3.75 -8.11 13.87
N GLY A 511 2.90 -7.13 13.54
CA GLY A 511 2.65 -5.97 14.40
C GLY A 511 3.77 -4.93 14.43
N PHE A 512 4.78 -5.05 13.57
CA PHE A 512 5.85 -4.06 13.36
C PHE A 512 6.19 -3.98 11.87
N MET A 513 6.97 -2.99 11.45
CA MET A 513 7.36 -2.80 10.05
C MET A 513 8.82 -2.34 9.95
N PRO A 514 9.66 -2.93 9.08
CA PRO A 514 10.97 -2.38 8.77
C PRO A 514 10.85 -0.99 8.15
N LEU A 515 11.66 -0.06 8.65
CA LEU A 515 11.70 1.32 8.22
C LEU A 515 13.15 1.82 8.20
N ASP A 516 13.59 2.30 7.05
CA ASP A 516 14.77 3.17 6.98
C ASP A 516 14.29 4.61 7.21
N MET A 517 14.63 5.17 8.36
CA MET A 517 14.08 6.44 8.82
C MET A 517 14.42 7.57 7.83
N PRO A 518 13.42 8.22 7.21
CA PRO A 518 13.71 9.28 6.26
C PRO A 518 14.11 10.60 6.93
N GLU A 519 14.76 11.48 6.16
CA GLU A 519 14.91 12.88 6.55
C GLU A 519 13.55 13.61 6.52
N SER A 520 13.45 14.75 7.22
CA SER A 520 12.22 15.54 7.28
C SER A 520 12.36 16.90 6.58
N VAL A 521 11.24 17.40 6.04
CA VAL A 521 11.06 18.78 5.57
C VAL A 521 9.96 19.41 6.41
N LEU A 522 10.24 20.58 6.98
CA LEU A 522 9.25 21.33 7.75
C LEU A 522 8.55 22.35 6.86
N VAL A 523 7.22 22.32 6.85
CA VAL A 523 6.39 23.41 6.35
C VAL A 523 5.75 24.12 7.54
N ARG A 524 6.04 25.41 7.69
CA ARG A 524 5.50 26.23 8.76
C ARG A 524 4.55 27.27 8.18
N PHE A 525 3.31 27.24 8.66
CA PHE A 525 2.30 28.22 8.32
C PHE A 525 2.32 29.38 9.32
N SER A 526 2.06 30.59 8.83
CA SER A 526 1.94 31.79 9.66
C SER A 526 0.85 32.71 9.11
N GLY A 527 0.45 33.73 9.88
CA GLY A 527 -0.61 34.64 9.49
C GLY A 527 -2.01 34.04 9.65
N LYS A 528 -3.00 34.63 8.96
CA LYS A 528 -4.39 34.18 8.98
C LYS A 528 -4.91 34.05 7.55
N LEU A 529 -5.71 33.01 7.31
CA LEU A 529 -6.43 32.85 6.05
C LEU A 529 -7.42 34.00 5.85
N LYS A 530 -7.53 34.45 4.60
CA LYS A 530 -8.63 35.32 4.21
C LYS A 530 -9.88 34.46 4.08
N THR A 531 -11.04 34.99 4.46
CA THR A 531 -12.33 34.26 4.56
C THR A 531 -12.71 33.43 3.32
N ARG A 532 -12.21 33.79 2.13
CA ARG A 532 -12.48 33.11 0.84
C ARG A 532 -11.47 32.03 0.44
N ILE A 533 -10.35 31.92 1.17
CA ILE A 533 -9.28 30.97 0.91
C ILE A 533 -9.52 29.76 1.78
N THR A 534 -9.57 28.60 1.14
CA THR A 534 -9.93 27.33 1.77
C THR A 534 -8.68 26.59 2.22
N LEU A 535 -8.84 25.54 3.02
CA LEU A 535 -7.72 24.68 3.39
C LEU A 535 -7.11 23.96 2.19
N ARG A 536 -7.92 23.66 1.17
CA ARG A 536 -7.43 23.09 -0.09
C ARG A 536 -6.49 24.03 -0.86
N ASP A 537 -6.68 25.34 -0.73
CA ASP A 537 -5.73 26.32 -1.29
C ASP A 537 -4.42 26.31 -0.50
N VAL A 538 -4.46 26.09 0.82
CA VAL A 538 -3.25 25.93 1.66
C VAL A 538 -2.47 24.68 1.28
N VAL A 539 -3.16 23.58 0.97
CA VAL A 539 -2.54 22.36 0.42
C VAL A 539 -1.74 22.70 -0.85
N ASN A 540 -2.36 23.44 -1.79
CA ASN A 540 -1.71 23.82 -3.05
C ASN A 540 -0.66 24.95 -2.88
N ALA A 541 -0.70 25.70 -1.78
CA ALA A 541 0.31 26.70 -1.45
C ALA A 541 1.68 26.07 -1.12
N ILE A 542 1.72 24.82 -0.66
CA ILE A 542 2.96 24.09 -0.36
C ILE A 542 3.81 23.89 -1.63
N PRO A 543 3.33 23.20 -2.69
CA PRO A 543 4.08 23.09 -3.94
C PRO A 543 4.33 24.45 -4.58
N TYR A 544 3.39 25.40 -4.50
CA TYR A 544 3.54 26.73 -5.09
C TYR A 544 4.75 27.47 -4.48
N THR A 545 4.83 27.51 -3.16
CA THR A 545 5.95 28.13 -2.44
C THR A 545 7.27 27.39 -2.68
N ALA A 546 7.24 26.05 -2.77
CA ALA A 546 8.43 25.26 -3.06
C ALA A 546 8.98 25.53 -4.48
N ILE A 547 8.10 25.73 -5.47
CA ILE A 547 8.47 26.09 -6.85
C ILE A 547 9.11 27.47 -6.87
N GLN A 548 8.49 28.46 -6.21
CA GLN A 548 9.03 29.82 -6.12
C GLN A 548 10.43 29.85 -5.47
N LYS A 549 10.70 28.95 -4.51
CA LYS A 549 12.01 28.80 -3.86
C LYS A 549 13.00 27.91 -4.66
N GLY A 550 12.61 27.36 -5.80
CA GLY A 550 13.45 26.46 -6.62
C GLY A 550 13.71 25.08 -5.99
N LEU A 551 12.90 24.70 -4.99
CA LEU A 551 12.98 23.42 -4.27
C LEU A 551 12.14 22.32 -4.92
N LEU A 552 11.20 22.72 -5.79
CA LEU A 552 10.36 21.84 -6.60
C LEU A 552 10.36 22.36 -8.05
N THR A 553 10.39 21.46 -9.03
CA THR A 553 10.27 21.81 -10.45
C THR A 553 9.20 20.96 -11.13
N VAL A 554 8.44 21.56 -12.05
CA VAL A 554 7.40 20.87 -12.83
C VAL A 554 7.96 19.95 -13.92
N PRO A 555 8.97 20.35 -14.74
CA PRO A 555 9.50 19.46 -15.77
C PRO A 555 10.02 18.13 -15.21
N LYS A 556 9.68 17.02 -15.88
CA LYS A 556 10.04 15.67 -15.44
C LYS A 556 11.54 15.37 -15.59
N LYS A 557 12.15 15.86 -16.67
CA LYS A 557 13.59 15.73 -16.90
C LYS A 557 14.34 16.59 -15.87
N ASN A 558 15.29 15.98 -15.15
CA ASN A 558 16.06 16.62 -14.07
C ASN A 558 15.19 17.19 -12.95
N LYS A 559 14.05 16.54 -12.65
CA LYS A 559 13.09 17.00 -11.64
C LYS A 559 13.75 17.18 -10.28
N LYS A 560 13.65 18.38 -9.70
CA LYS A 560 13.94 18.64 -8.30
C LYS A 560 12.64 18.49 -7.51
N ASN A 561 12.69 17.74 -6.42
CA ASN A 561 11.60 17.64 -5.48
C ASN A 561 12.16 17.44 -4.07
N ILE A 562 12.17 18.52 -3.28
CA ILE A 562 12.67 18.49 -1.90
C ILE A 562 11.92 17.49 -1.01
N PHE A 563 10.66 17.19 -1.30
CA PHE A 563 9.82 16.31 -0.49
C PHE A 563 10.00 14.82 -0.81
N ASN A 564 10.55 14.49 -1.98
CA ASN A 564 10.64 13.12 -2.45
C ASN A 564 11.42 12.23 -1.46
N GLY A 565 10.76 11.19 -0.95
CA GLY A 565 11.36 10.26 0.00
C GLY A 565 11.64 10.81 1.39
N ARG A 566 11.12 11.99 1.72
CA ARG A 566 11.23 12.60 3.06
C ARG A 566 9.89 12.55 3.79
N ILE A 567 9.92 12.85 5.09
CA ILE A 567 8.71 13.10 5.88
C ILE A 567 8.32 14.58 5.73
N LEU A 568 7.08 14.84 5.34
CA LEU A 568 6.52 16.19 5.34
C LEU A 568 5.91 16.50 6.71
N GLU A 569 6.60 17.32 7.50
CA GLU A 569 6.13 17.77 8.81
C GLU A 569 5.52 19.16 8.70
N MET A 570 4.36 19.38 9.33
CA MET A 570 3.60 20.64 9.22
C MET A 570 3.29 21.23 10.59
N GLU A 571 3.37 22.55 10.71
CA GLU A 571 2.96 23.28 11.90
C GLU A 571 2.42 24.69 11.59
N GLY A 572 1.82 25.35 12.58
CA GLY A 572 1.30 26.72 12.44
C GLY A 572 -0.21 26.84 12.22
N LEU A 573 -0.92 25.70 12.23
CA LEU A 573 -2.39 25.62 12.12
C LEU A 573 -3.01 24.85 13.30
N PRO A 574 -2.76 25.26 14.57
CA PRO A 574 -3.12 24.42 15.72
C PRO A 574 -4.62 24.23 15.92
N ASP A 575 -5.45 25.14 15.40
CA ASP A 575 -6.89 25.22 15.69
C ASP A 575 -7.79 24.55 14.64
N ILE A 576 -7.20 23.88 13.64
CA ILE A 576 -7.97 23.10 12.68
C ILE A 576 -8.50 21.80 13.33
N THR A 577 -9.57 21.25 12.77
CA THR A 577 -10.08 19.93 13.18
C THR A 577 -9.19 18.81 12.65
N VAL A 578 -9.39 17.58 13.15
CA VAL A 578 -8.61 16.41 12.68
C VAL A 578 -8.97 16.06 11.23
N GLU A 579 -10.22 16.25 10.82
CA GLU A 579 -10.68 16.05 9.45
C GLU A 579 -10.04 17.06 8.49
N GLN A 580 -9.92 18.32 8.92
CA GLN A 580 -9.19 19.35 8.18
C GLN A 580 -7.70 19.04 8.09
N ALA A 581 -7.09 18.63 9.21
CA ALA A 581 -5.68 18.22 9.26
C ALA A 581 -5.38 17.11 8.24
N PHE A 582 -6.36 16.23 7.99
CA PHE A 582 -6.21 15.18 7.00
C PHE A 582 -6.08 15.71 5.57
N GLU A 583 -6.70 16.83 5.18
CA GLU A 583 -6.49 17.41 3.83
C GLU A 583 -5.02 17.73 3.56
N LEU A 584 -4.29 18.18 4.59
CA LEU A 584 -2.87 18.48 4.51
C LEU A 584 -2.00 17.21 4.51
N THR A 585 -2.28 16.25 5.42
CA THR A 585 -1.49 15.02 5.48
C THR A 585 -1.75 14.12 4.28
N ASP A 586 -2.98 14.05 3.78
CA ASP A 586 -3.39 13.25 2.61
C ASP A 586 -2.57 13.65 1.36
N ALA A 587 -2.51 14.96 1.08
CA ALA A 587 -1.78 15.51 -0.06
C ALA A 587 -0.24 15.37 0.03
N ALA A 588 0.31 14.93 1.16
CA ALA A 588 1.73 14.57 1.25
C ALA A 588 2.09 13.44 0.27
N ALA A 589 1.12 12.59 -0.10
CA ALA A 589 1.31 11.55 -1.10
C ALA A 589 1.74 12.12 -2.46
N GLU A 590 1.12 13.21 -2.92
CA GLU A 590 1.42 13.85 -4.20
C GLU A 590 2.77 14.56 -4.20
N ARG A 591 3.31 14.90 -3.01
CA ARG A 591 4.68 15.40 -2.87
C ARG A 591 5.74 14.31 -3.01
N SER A 592 5.32 13.05 -3.19
CA SER A 592 6.19 11.86 -3.09
C SER A 592 6.85 11.73 -1.71
N ALA A 593 6.22 12.29 -0.67
CA ALA A 593 6.70 12.14 0.70
C ALA A 593 6.50 10.69 1.18
N ALA A 594 7.46 10.19 1.94
CA ALA A 594 7.38 8.88 2.58
C ALA A 594 6.25 8.85 3.61
N ALA A 595 6.08 9.93 4.36
CA ALA A 595 5.01 10.15 5.33
C ALA A 595 4.65 11.64 5.43
N GLY A 596 3.50 11.93 6.04
CA GLY A 596 3.10 13.28 6.41
C GLY A 596 2.64 13.30 7.87
N CYS A 597 2.94 14.38 8.59
CA CYS A 597 2.39 14.62 9.92
C CYS A 597 2.21 16.11 10.19
N ILE A 598 1.34 16.43 11.14
CA ILE A 598 0.98 17.81 11.46
C ILE A 598 0.83 17.98 12.96
N LYS A 599 1.34 19.11 13.47
CA LYS A 599 1.19 19.50 14.87
C LYS A 599 -0.21 20.07 15.10
N LEU A 600 -1.02 19.36 15.88
CA LEU A 600 -2.36 19.76 16.32
C LEU A 600 -2.38 20.15 17.79
N ASN A 601 -3.45 20.83 18.22
CA ASN A 601 -3.71 21.04 19.64
C ASN A 601 -4.50 19.86 20.25
N GLU A 602 -4.38 19.69 21.57
CA GLU A 602 -5.05 18.60 22.30
C GLU A 602 -6.57 18.72 22.25
N LYS A 603 -7.10 19.95 22.21
CA LYS A 603 -8.55 20.22 22.19
C LYS A 603 -9.22 19.60 20.95
N SER A 604 -8.68 19.84 19.75
CA SER A 604 -9.18 19.30 18.49
C SER A 604 -9.14 17.77 18.49
N VAL A 605 -8.05 17.18 19.00
CA VAL A 605 -7.91 15.72 19.10
C VAL A 605 -8.91 15.12 20.10
N ILE A 606 -9.09 15.73 21.29
CA ILE A 606 -10.07 15.29 22.30
C ILE A 606 -11.49 15.31 21.72
N THR A 607 -11.88 16.40 21.05
CA THR A 607 -13.20 16.52 20.42
C THR A 607 -13.43 15.38 19.43
N PHE A 608 -12.48 15.16 18.52
CA PHE A 608 -12.59 14.09 17.53
C PHE A 608 -12.66 12.69 18.15
N LEU A 609 -11.83 12.41 19.17
CA LEU A 609 -11.80 11.10 19.84
C LEU A 609 -13.09 10.75 20.59
N LYS A 610 -13.78 11.74 21.18
CA LYS A 610 -15.08 11.51 21.84
C LYS A 610 -16.15 11.05 20.86
N SER A 611 -16.28 11.75 19.74
CA SER A 611 -17.13 11.34 18.61
C SER A 611 -16.77 9.95 18.10
N ASN A 612 -15.48 9.64 18.00
CA ASN A 612 -15.01 8.35 17.52
C ASN A 612 -15.36 7.18 18.46
N ILE A 613 -15.32 7.36 19.78
CA ILE A 613 -15.76 6.32 20.73
C ILE A 613 -17.22 5.95 20.46
N ALA A 614 -18.11 6.95 20.33
CA ALA A 614 -19.52 6.70 20.02
C ALA A 614 -19.71 5.94 18.69
N LEU A 615 -18.91 6.27 17.66
CA LEU A 615 -18.92 5.52 16.41
C LEU A 615 -18.45 4.06 16.59
N LEU A 616 -17.37 3.83 17.33
CA LEU A 616 -16.82 2.48 17.56
C LEU A 616 -17.79 1.60 18.35
N GLU A 617 -18.43 2.15 19.39
CA GLU A 617 -19.50 1.48 20.14
C GLU A 617 -20.66 1.12 19.22
N LYS A 618 -21.02 2.04 18.31
CA LYS A 618 -22.07 1.80 17.32
C LYS A 618 -21.70 0.70 16.32
N LEU A 619 -20.42 0.60 15.92
CA LEU A 619 -19.96 -0.52 15.08
C LEU A 619 -20.11 -1.87 15.78
N ILE A 620 -19.84 -1.94 17.08
CA ILE A 620 -20.03 -3.15 17.90
C ILE A 620 -21.53 -3.51 17.94
N GLU A 621 -22.40 -2.54 18.24
CA GLU A 621 -23.86 -2.74 18.28
C GLU A 621 -24.40 -3.28 16.94
N GLU A 622 -23.87 -2.79 15.83
CA GLU A 622 -24.36 -3.07 14.48
C GLU A 622 -23.69 -4.30 13.83
N GLY A 623 -23.00 -5.09 14.66
CA GLY A 623 -22.42 -6.37 14.29
C GLY A 623 -21.29 -6.26 13.28
N TYR A 624 -20.48 -5.21 13.34
CA TYR A 624 -19.18 -5.22 12.66
C TYR A 624 -18.28 -6.27 13.32
N GLN A 625 -17.48 -6.91 12.48
CA GLN A 625 -16.78 -8.13 12.85
C GLN A 625 -15.68 -7.85 13.89
N ASP A 626 -15.46 -8.83 14.78
CA ASP A 626 -14.51 -8.80 15.89
C ASP A 626 -14.68 -7.63 16.89
N ALA A 627 -15.78 -7.67 17.64
CA ALA A 627 -16.09 -6.72 18.71
C ALA A 627 -14.96 -6.57 19.74
N GLU A 628 -14.18 -7.63 20.00
CA GLU A 628 -13.05 -7.59 20.93
C GLU A 628 -11.96 -6.61 20.47
N THR A 629 -11.62 -6.61 19.18
CA THR A 629 -10.64 -5.66 18.62
C THR A 629 -11.15 -4.22 18.68
N LEU A 630 -12.43 -3.98 18.38
CA LEU A 630 -13.04 -2.66 18.53
C LEU A 630 -13.03 -2.19 19.99
N GLN A 631 -13.38 -3.07 20.94
CA GLN A 631 -13.36 -2.75 22.37
C GLN A 631 -11.95 -2.43 22.87
N LYS A 632 -10.94 -3.20 22.44
CA LYS A 632 -9.53 -2.89 22.75
C LYS A 632 -9.11 -1.53 22.21
N ARG A 633 -9.61 -1.14 21.04
CA ARG A 633 -9.34 0.19 20.48
C ARG A 633 -10.01 1.29 21.29
N ILE A 634 -11.28 1.13 21.67
CA ILE A 634 -12.00 2.06 22.55
C ILE A 634 -11.20 2.27 23.84
N HIS A 635 -10.80 1.20 24.51
CA HIS A 635 -10.00 1.28 25.74
C HIS A 635 -8.66 2.02 25.54
N ALA A 636 -8.00 1.84 24.40
CA ALA A 636 -6.77 2.55 24.09
C ALA A 636 -7.00 4.06 23.90
N ILE A 637 -8.11 4.44 23.26
CA ILE A 637 -8.51 5.85 23.11
C ILE A 637 -8.88 6.45 24.46
N GLU A 638 -9.69 5.76 25.26
CA GLU A 638 -10.06 6.18 26.62
C GLU A 638 -8.83 6.32 27.53
N ALA A 639 -7.85 5.42 27.41
CA ALA A 639 -6.60 5.51 28.14
C ALA A 639 -5.82 6.78 27.79
N TRP A 640 -5.78 7.16 26.51
CA TRP A 640 -5.19 8.44 26.09
C TRP A 640 -6.00 9.64 26.63
N LEU A 641 -7.33 9.59 26.56
CA LEU A 641 -8.21 10.66 27.05
C LEU A 641 -8.12 10.91 28.56
N LYS A 642 -7.67 9.94 29.36
CA LYS A 642 -7.42 10.11 30.80
C LYS A 642 -6.23 11.01 31.09
N ASN A 643 -5.26 11.10 30.17
CA ASN A 643 -4.10 11.97 30.28
C ASN A 643 -3.70 12.48 28.88
N PRO A 644 -4.52 13.39 28.30
CA PRO A 644 -4.37 13.80 26.92
C PRO A 644 -3.11 14.64 26.78
N LYS A 645 -2.07 14.04 26.21
CA LYS A 645 -0.79 14.69 25.98
C LYS A 645 -0.29 14.32 24.60
N LEU A 646 -0.02 15.35 23.80
CA LEU A 646 0.59 15.17 22.49
C LEU A 646 2.12 15.32 22.57
N LEU A 647 2.82 14.54 21.76
CA LEU A 647 4.23 14.76 21.46
C LEU A 647 4.40 16.09 20.72
N SER A 648 5.60 16.65 20.84
CA SER A 648 5.97 17.88 20.14
C SER A 648 7.45 17.81 19.75
N ALA A 649 7.76 18.34 18.57
CA ALA A 649 9.14 18.50 18.12
C ALA A 649 9.95 19.28 19.16
N ASP A 650 11.22 18.89 19.31
CA ASP A 650 12.16 19.63 20.12
C ASP A 650 12.45 21.02 19.55
N LYS A 651 12.82 21.94 20.43
CA LYS A 651 13.27 23.27 20.02
C LYS A 651 14.57 23.11 19.22
N ASN A 652 14.55 23.55 17.96
CA ASN A 652 15.67 23.43 17.01
C ASN A 652 15.92 22.00 16.49
N ALA A 653 14.90 21.15 16.40
CA ALA A 653 15.00 19.90 15.65
C ALA A 653 15.56 20.12 14.23
N PRO A 654 16.45 19.26 13.73
CA PRO A 654 17.04 19.41 12.40
C PRO A 654 16.05 19.00 11.29
N TYR A 655 16.01 19.79 10.22
CA TYR A 655 15.24 19.51 9.01
C TYR A 655 16.14 19.72 7.79
N ALA A 656 15.89 18.95 6.73
CA ALA A 656 16.62 19.11 5.48
C ALA A 656 16.26 20.41 4.75
N ALA A 657 15.04 20.89 4.93
CA ALA A 657 14.58 22.20 4.50
C ALA A 657 13.46 22.69 5.41
N VAL A 658 13.34 24.01 5.53
CA VAL A 658 12.21 24.68 6.17
C VAL A 658 11.55 25.59 5.13
N ILE A 659 10.26 25.43 4.92
CA ILE A 659 9.45 26.21 3.99
C ILE A 659 8.42 27.00 4.81
N GLU A 660 8.61 28.30 4.87
CA GLU A 660 7.67 29.23 5.50
C GLU A 660 6.59 29.62 4.48
N VAL A 661 5.32 29.46 4.86
CA VAL A 661 4.14 29.83 4.07
C VAL A 661 3.33 30.86 4.86
N ASP A 662 3.32 32.11 4.41
CA ASP A 662 2.49 33.17 5.01
C ASP A 662 1.09 33.13 4.38
N LEU A 663 0.11 32.71 5.17
CA LEU A 663 -1.29 32.58 4.76
C LEU A 663 -1.92 33.93 4.37
N SER A 664 -1.36 35.05 4.83
CA SER A 664 -1.85 36.39 4.48
C SER A 664 -1.47 36.82 3.05
N GLU A 665 -0.44 36.19 2.47
CA GLU A 665 0.02 36.40 1.10
C GLU A 665 -0.84 35.66 0.07
N ILE A 666 -1.61 34.65 0.49
CA ILE A 666 -2.53 33.91 -0.38
C ILE A 666 -3.79 34.77 -0.61
N LYS A 667 -3.91 35.37 -1.80
CA LYS A 667 -4.96 36.35 -2.13
C LYS A 667 -6.09 35.79 -2.98
N GLU A 668 -5.86 34.68 -3.65
CA GLU A 668 -6.77 34.01 -4.57
C GLU A 668 -6.56 32.49 -4.51
N PRO A 669 -7.54 31.68 -4.99
CA PRO A 669 -7.41 30.23 -4.99
C PRO A 669 -6.21 29.74 -5.80
N ILE A 670 -5.66 28.59 -5.40
CA ILE A 670 -4.53 27.94 -6.06
C ILE A 670 -4.98 26.57 -6.56
N LEU A 671 -4.70 26.24 -7.82
CA LEU A 671 -5.13 25.00 -8.45
C LEU A 671 -3.94 24.20 -8.96
N ALA A 672 -4.02 22.88 -8.93
CA ALA A 672 -3.15 22.06 -9.76
C ALA A 672 -3.72 22.00 -11.19
N CYS A 673 -2.88 22.32 -12.17
CA CYS A 673 -3.17 22.31 -13.59
C CYS A 673 -3.20 20.88 -14.13
N PRO A 674 -3.84 20.63 -15.29
CA PRO A 674 -4.00 19.31 -15.85
C PRO A 674 -2.74 18.45 -15.85
N ASN A 675 -2.90 17.19 -15.47
CA ASN A 675 -1.94 16.10 -15.69
C ASN A 675 -0.68 16.10 -14.81
N ASP A 676 -0.49 17.10 -13.94
CA ASP A 676 0.57 17.08 -12.93
C ASP A 676 0.12 17.71 -11.59
N PRO A 677 0.06 16.96 -10.47
CA PRO A 677 -0.22 17.51 -9.15
C PRO A 677 0.82 18.53 -8.65
N ASP A 678 2.00 18.59 -9.27
CA ASP A 678 3.03 19.60 -9.00
C ASP A 678 2.82 20.92 -9.76
N ASP A 679 2.09 20.93 -10.88
CA ASP A 679 1.90 22.13 -11.70
C ASP A 679 0.82 23.02 -11.12
N VAL A 680 1.16 23.79 -10.07
CA VAL A 680 0.21 24.67 -9.39
C VAL A 680 0.28 26.11 -9.86
N LYS A 681 -0.89 26.73 -10.08
CA LYS A 681 -1.04 28.12 -10.53
C LYS A 681 -2.15 28.84 -9.77
N LEU A 682 -2.08 30.16 -9.74
CA LEU A 682 -3.13 31.01 -9.22
C LEU A 682 -4.36 30.96 -10.15
N LEU A 683 -5.56 31.15 -9.57
CA LEU A 683 -6.82 31.17 -10.34
C LEU A 683 -6.77 32.18 -11.50
N SER A 684 -6.22 33.37 -11.28
CA SER A 684 -6.06 34.41 -12.31
C SER A 684 -5.25 33.97 -13.53
N GLU A 685 -4.36 32.99 -13.39
CA GLU A 685 -3.54 32.48 -14.50
C GLU A 685 -4.30 31.48 -15.37
N VAL A 686 -5.38 30.88 -14.85
CA VAL A 686 -6.14 29.81 -15.50
C VAL A 686 -7.63 30.15 -15.68
N GLN A 687 -8.07 31.32 -15.21
CA GLN A 687 -9.46 31.78 -15.31
C GLN A 687 -9.99 31.74 -16.75
N GLY A 688 -11.28 31.49 -16.90
CA GLY A 688 -11.94 31.40 -18.21
C GLY A 688 -11.79 30.05 -18.90
N THR A 689 -10.94 29.15 -18.40
CA THR A 689 -10.82 27.78 -18.94
C THR A 689 -12.17 27.06 -18.88
N PRO A 690 -12.70 26.56 -20.02
CA PRO A 690 -13.96 25.81 -20.05
C PRO A 690 -13.90 24.55 -19.19
N ILE A 691 -14.98 24.27 -18.46
CA ILE A 691 -15.15 23.08 -17.63
C ILE A 691 -16.39 22.34 -18.09
N GLN A 692 -16.27 21.06 -18.42
CA GLN A 692 -17.40 20.21 -18.85
C GLN A 692 -17.83 19.21 -17.77
N ASP A 693 -16.94 18.87 -16.83
CA ASP A 693 -17.25 17.96 -15.73
C ASP A 693 -16.74 18.54 -14.40
N VAL A 694 -17.51 18.39 -13.33
CA VAL A 694 -17.12 18.76 -11.97
C VAL A 694 -17.32 17.55 -11.05
N PHE A 695 -16.27 17.17 -10.32
CA PHE A 695 -16.33 16.10 -9.32
C PHE A 695 -16.01 16.64 -7.93
N ILE A 696 -16.99 16.53 -7.02
CA ILE A 696 -16.83 16.84 -5.60
C ILE A 696 -17.07 15.55 -4.79
N GLY A 697 -15.99 14.96 -4.27
CA GLY A 697 -16.08 13.82 -3.38
C GLY A 697 -14.88 12.90 -3.42
N SER A 698 -14.05 12.92 -2.39
CA SER A 698 -12.94 11.97 -2.22
C SER A 698 -12.56 11.87 -0.74
N CYS A 699 -11.43 11.25 -0.43
CA CYS A 699 -10.85 11.31 0.91
C CYS A 699 -10.49 12.74 1.37
N MET A 700 -10.27 13.67 0.42
CA MET A 700 -10.01 15.09 0.69
C MET A 700 -11.26 15.90 1.09
N THR A 701 -12.43 15.27 1.11
CA THR A 701 -13.69 15.97 1.41
C THR A 701 -14.32 15.50 2.70
N ASN A 702 -14.98 16.43 3.40
CA ASN A 702 -15.81 16.20 4.56
C ASN A 702 -17.20 16.81 4.32
N ILE A 703 -18.17 16.59 5.23
CA ILE A 703 -19.55 17.06 5.08
C ILE A 703 -19.67 18.56 4.76
N GLY A 704 -18.78 19.40 5.32
CA GLY A 704 -18.85 20.84 5.14
C GLY A 704 -18.63 21.29 3.69
N HIS A 705 -17.82 20.56 2.93
CA HIS A 705 -17.61 20.84 1.50
C HIS A 705 -18.89 20.64 0.69
N PHE A 706 -19.70 19.63 1.04
CA PHE A 706 -20.99 19.39 0.38
C PHE A 706 -22.04 20.42 0.78
N ARG A 707 -22.04 20.86 2.05
CA ARG A 707 -22.90 21.97 2.49
C ARG A 707 -22.53 23.27 1.80
N ALA A 708 -21.25 23.58 1.65
CA ALA A 708 -20.77 24.77 0.94
C ALA A 708 -21.21 24.75 -0.52
N ALA A 709 -21.03 23.62 -1.22
CA ALA A 709 -21.51 23.44 -2.58
C ALA A 709 -23.04 23.61 -2.68
N ALA A 710 -23.81 23.05 -1.74
CA ALA A 710 -25.25 23.23 -1.69
C ALA A 710 -25.66 24.70 -1.49
N LYS A 711 -24.99 25.46 -0.61
CA LYS A 711 -25.28 26.90 -0.43
C LYS A 711 -24.99 27.71 -1.70
N ILE A 712 -23.93 27.35 -2.44
CA ILE A 712 -23.60 27.99 -3.73
C ILE A 712 -24.69 27.69 -4.77
N TRP A 713 -25.17 26.44 -4.81
CA TRP A 713 -26.16 25.97 -5.79
C TRP A 713 -27.62 26.26 -5.43
N ASP A 714 -27.91 26.70 -4.21
CA ASP A 714 -29.27 27.05 -3.80
C ASP A 714 -29.88 28.08 -4.77
N LYS A 715 -31.02 27.69 -5.36
CA LYS A 715 -31.78 28.43 -6.41
C LYS A 715 -31.01 28.74 -7.70
N GLU A 716 -29.83 28.16 -7.92
CA GLU A 716 -29.13 28.24 -9.21
C GLU A 716 -29.77 27.33 -10.26
N LYS A 717 -29.69 27.73 -11.53
CA LYS A 717 -30.17 26.90 -12.64
C LYS A 717 -29.09 25.88 -13.04
N PRO A 718 -29.47 24.65 -13.41
CA PRO A 718 -28.50 23.69 -13.93
C PRO A 718 -27.87 24.23 -15.21
N ASN A 719 -26.54 24.07 -15.33
CA ASN A 719 -25.83 24.33 -16.57
C ASN A 719 -25.84 23.03 -17.41
N PRO A 720 -26.56 22.97 -18.55
CA PRO A 720 -26.70 21.73 -19.32
C PRO A 720 -25.38 21.27 -19.98
N ASP A 721 -24.40 22.16 -20.08
CA ASP A 721 -23.09 21.86 -20.68
C ASP A 721 -22.10 21.26 -19.66
N VAL A 722 -22.48 21.19 -18.37
CA VAL A 722 -21.62 20.70 -17.29
C VAL A 722 -22.24 19.50 -16.60
N ARG A 723 -21.48 18.40 -16.52
CA ARG A 723 -21.82 17.22 -15.72
C ARG A 723 -21.29 17.38 -14.30
N ILE A 724 -22.15 17.26 -13.29
CA ILE A 724 -21.76 17.37 -11.90
C ILE A 724 -21.83 15.99 -11.24
N TYR A 725 -20.79 15.59 -10.53
CA TYR A 725 -20.69 14.35 -9.78
C TYR A 725 -20.44 14.66 -8.30
N ILE A 726 -21.34 14.18 -7.43
CA ILE A 726 -21.27 14.32 -5.97
C ILE A 726 -21.07 12.95 -5.35
N CYS A 727 -20.03 12.78 -4.53
CA CYS A 727 -19.75 11.50 -3.86
C CYS A 727 -19.40 11.73 -2.39
N PRO A 728 -20.39 11.69 -1.47
CA PRO A 728 -20.13 11.78 -0.03
C PRO A 728 -19.14 10.69 0.41
N PRO A 729 -18.17 11.00 1.29
CA PRO A 729 -17.09 10.08 1.60
C PRO A 729 -17.54 8.88 2.44
N THR A 730 -18.59 9.02 3.26
CA THR A 730 -19.17 7.91 4.02
C THR A 730 -20.69 7.90 3.92
N ARG A 731 -21.29 6.74 4.25
CA ARG A 731 -22.74 6.65 4.39
C ARG A 731 -23.31 7.55 5.48
N MET A 732 -22.54 7.90 6.51
CA MET A 732 -22.98 8.83 7.57
C MET A 732 -23.08 10.25 7.03
N ASP A 733 -22.09 10.68 6.23
CA ASP A 733 -22.16 11.97 5.54
C ASP A 733 -23.35 12.00 4.58
N GLN A 734 -23.53 10.96 3.77
CA GLN A 734 -24.67 10.84 2.86
C GLN A 734 -26.02 10.90 3.60
N ALA A 735 -26.19 10.13 4.68
CA ALA A 735 -27.41 10.11 5.45
C ALA A 735 -27.70 11.48 6.09
N LYS A 736 -26.67 12.17 6.61
CA LYS A 736 -26.85 13.50 7.19
C LYS A 736 -27.20 14.56 6.16
N LEU A 737 -26.54 14.54 4.98
CA LEU A 737 -26.89 15.43 3.86
C LEU A 737 -28.32 15.20 3.34
N LYS A 738 -28.85 13.97 3.44
CA LYS A 738 -30.26 13.66 3.14
C LYS A 738 -31.21 14.19 4.19
N ASP A 739 -30.89 14.02 5.47
CA ASP A 739 -31.66 14.54 6.59
C ASP A 739 -31.77 16.08 6.54
N GLU A 740 -30.71 16.75 6.11
CA GLU A 740 -30.66 18.20 5.88
C GLU A 740 -31.32 18.63 4.55
N ALA A 741 -31.95 17.71 3.82
CA ALA A 741 -32.60 17.92 2.53
C ALA A 741 -31.70 18.45 1.40
N LEU A 742 -30.37 18.36 1.53
CA LEU A 742 -29.42 18.92 0.55
C LEU A 742 -29.37 18.11 -0.76
N PHE A 743 -29.83 16.86 -0.74
CA PHE A 743 -30.03 16.08 -1.97
C PHE A 743 -31.02 16.74 -2.94
N SER A 744 -32.00 17.50 -2.44
CA SER A 744 -32.91 18.27 -3.30
C SER A 744 -32.18 19.36 -4.08
N VAL A 745 -31.21 20.03 -3.45
CA VAL A 745 -30.36 21.06 -4.08
C VAL A 745 -29.41 20.43 -5.10
N PHE A 746 -28.81 19.28 -4.77
CA PHE A 746 -27.99 18.53 -5.73
C PHE A 746 -28.79 18.11 -6.97
N ASN A 747 -30.01 17.62 -6.78
CA ASN A 747 -30.90 17.28 -7.89
C ASN A 747 -31.32 18.51 -8.71
N GLN A 748 -31.52 19.68 -8.09
CA GLN A 748 -31.89 20.92 -8.78
C GLN A 748 -30.83 21.33 -9.83
N VAL A 749 -29.55 21.10 -9.55
CA VAL A 749 -28.45 21.37 -10.49
C VAL A 749 -28.10 20.16 -11.37
N ASN A 750 -28.96 19.15 -11.43
CA ASN A 750 -28.76 17.89 -12.15
C ASN A 750 -27.46 17.15 -11.77
N ALA A 751 -27.04 17.26 -10.51
CA ALA A 751 -25.88 16.52 -10.03
C ALA A 751 -26.18 15.01 -9.97
N ARG A 752 -25.26 14.22 -10.49
CA ARG A 752 -25.22 12.77 -10.31
C ARG A 752 -24.62 12.46 -8.95
N ILE A 753 -25.41 11.85 -8.08
CA ILE A 753 -24.97 11.47 -6.74
C ILE A 753 -24.53 10.01 -6.76
N GLU A 754 -23.25 9.79 -6.47
CA GLU A 754 -22.62 8.47 -6.43
C GLU A 754 -22.77 7.85 -5.03
N VAL A 755 -22.70 6.52 -4.95
CA VAL A 755 -22.67 5.82 -3.65
C VAL A 755 -21.38 6.15 -2.89
N PRO A 756 -21.38 6.12 -1.55
CA PRO A 756 -20.19 6.45 -0.77
C PRO A 756 -19.01 5.56 -1.14
N GLY A 757 -17.89 6.20 -1.51
CA GLY A 757 -16.70 5.52 -2.00
C GLY A 757 -15.75 6.46 -2.74
N CYS A 758 -14.78 5.89 -3.45
CA CYS A 758 -13.77 6.67 -4.16
C CYS A 758 -14.26 7.23 -5.50
N SER A 759 -15.25 6.58 -6.13
CA SER A 759 -15.85 6.99 -7.41
C SER A 759 -14.78 7.39 -8.47
N LEU A 760 -14.91 8.56 -9.09
CA LEU A 760 -14.02 9.07 -10.14
C LEU A 760 -12.56 9.29 -9.68
N CYS A 761 -12.29 9.37 -8.37
CA CYS A 761 -10.92 9.56 -7.85
C CYS A 761 -9.96 8.47 -8.35
N MET A 762 -10.44 7.22 -8.52
CA MET A 762 -9.63 6.13 -9.05
C MET A 762 -9.77 5.91 -10.55
N GLY A 763 -10.95 6.15 -11.12
CA GLY A 763 -11.25 5.90 -12.53
C GLY A 763 -11.14 4.44 -12.97
N ASN A 764 -11.30 3.50 -12.03
CA ASN A 764 -11.31 2.05 -12.28
C ASN A 764 -12.70 1.51 -12.65
N GLN A 765 -13.77 2.24 -12.31
CA GLN A 765 -15.17 1.91 -12.59
C GLN A 765 -15.79 2.98 -13.48
N LEU A 766 -16.48 3.96 -12.89
CA LEU A 766 -16.97 5.13 -13.62
C LEU A 766 -15.78 5.96 -14.11
N ARG A 767 -15.92 6.51 -15.32
CA ARG A 767 -14.95 7.42 -15.95
C ARG A 767 -15.69 8.57 -16.61
N VAL A 768 -15.04 9.73 -16.68
CA VAL A 768 -15.55 10.87 -17.46
C VAL A 768 -15.40 10.59 -18.97
N PRO A 769 -16.16 11.29 -19.84
CA PRO A 769 -16.01 11.15 -21.29
C PRO A 769 -14.59 11.50 -21.78
N GLU A 770 -14.24 11.03 -22.96
CA GLU A 770 -12.90 11.24 -23.52
C GLU A 770 -12.62 12.72 -23.81
N GLY A 771 -11.41 13.18 -23.48
CA GLY A 771 -10.90 14.51 -23.84
C GLY A 771 -11.55 15.69 -23.11
N VAL A 772 -12.42 15.46 -22.13
CA VAL A 772 -13.12 16.54 -21.42
C VAL A 772 -12.21 17.25 -20.41
N THR A 773 -12.49 18.53 -20.15
CA THR A 773 -11.86 19.27 -19.05
C THR A 773 -12.69 19.11 -17.77
N VAL A 774 -12.03 18.67 -16.71
CA VAL A 774 -12.65 18.35 -15.42
C VAL A 774 -12.13 19.30 -14.35
N PHE A 775 -13.02 19.78 -13.48
CA PHE A 775 -12.63 20.31 -12.16
C PHE A 775 -12.86 19.23 -11.11
N SER A 776 -11.88 18.96 -10.25
CA SER A 776 -11.96 17.88 -9.29
C SER A 776 -11.46 18.26 -7.90
N THR A 777 -12.13 17.76 -6.86
CA THR A 777 -11.63 17.80 -5.47
C THR A 777 -10.85 16.54 -5.08
N SER A 778 -10.62 15.62 -6.01
CA SER A 778 -9.80 14.41 -5.77
C SER A 778 -8.33 14.75 -5.53
N THR A 779 -7.50 13.74 -5.25
CA THR A 779 -6.07 13.93 -4.97
C THR A 779 -5.19 13.96 -6.22
N ARG A 780 -5.63 13.38 -7.34
CA ARG A 780 -4.75 13.14 -8.51
C ARG A 780 -5.42 13.50 -9.82
N ASN A 781 -4.63 14.12 -10.69
CA ASN A 781 -5.02 14.50 -12.05
C ASN A 781 -4.12 13.91 -13.13
N PHE A 782 -3.33 12.86 -12.85
CA PHE A 782 -2.46 12.22 -13.84
C PHE A 782 -3.21 11.85 -15.13
N ASP A 783 -2.44 11.77 -16.23
CA ASP A 783 -2.96 11.35 -17.53
C ASP A 783 -3.81 10.09 -17.42
N ASN A 784 -4.97 10.13 -18.07
CA ASN A 784 -5.92 9.01 -18.16
C ASN A 784 -6.46 8.51 -16.81
N ARG A 785 -6.31 9.28 -15.71
CA ARG A 785 -6.79 8.88 -14.39
C ARG A 785 -8.31 8.84 -14.32
N MET A 786 -8.98 9.98 -14.57
CA MET A 786 -10.45 10.06 -14.49
C MET A 786 -11.15 9.64 -15.79
N GLY A 787 -10.49 9.83 -16.91
CA GLY A 787 -11.04 9.61 -18.26
C GLY A 787 -9.90 9.66 -19.27
N THR A 788 -10.06 8.96 -20.39
CA THR A 788 -9.04 8.95 -21.46
C THR A 788 -8.86 10.36 -22.00
N GLY A 789 -7.61 10.85 -22.06
CA GLY A 789 -7.29 12.20 -22.55
C GLY A 789 -7.89 13.37 -21.75
N ALA A 790 -8.55 13.11 -20.62
CA ALA A 790 -9.20 14.15 -19.83
C ALA A 790 -8.18 15.13 -19.24
N GLN A 791 -8.50 16.41 -19.21
CA GLN A 791 -7.68 17.48 -18.65
C GLN A 791 -8.22 17.88 -17.27
N VAL A 792 -7.56 17.45 -16.19
CA VAL A 792 -8.15 17.53 -14.84
C VAL A 792 -7.47 18.60 -13.97
N TYR A 793 -8.21 19.64 -13.59
CA TYR A 793 -7.80 20.61 -12.57
C TYR A 793 -8.13 20.10 -11.18
N LEU A 794 -7.24 20.34 -10.21
CA LEU A 794 -7.49 20.04 -8.80
C LEU A 794 -7.66 21.33 -7.98
N GLY A 795 -8.76 21.43 -7.21
CA GLY A 795 -9.04 22.62 -6.39
C GLY A 795 -10.07 22.37 -5.29
N SER A 796 -10.51 23.45 -4.63
CA SER A 796 -11.47 23.41 -3.53
C SER A 796 -12.90 23.09 -3.99
N ALA A 797 -13.73 22.57 -3.08
CA ALA A 797 -15.11 22.21 -3.39
C ALA A 797 -15.95 23.44 -3.73
N GLU A 798 -15.70 24.55 -3.04
CA GLU A 798 -16.34 25.84 -3.22
C GLU A 798 -16.05 26.39 -4.61
N LEU A 799 -14.78 26.38 -5.04
CA LEU A 799 -14.41 26.81 -6.39
C LEU A 799 -15.00 25.91 -7.46
N GLY A 800 -15.01 24.58 -7.22
CA GLY A 800 -15.65 23.62 -8.11
C GLY A 800 -17.15 23.85 -8.26
N ALA A 801 -17.85 24.17 -7.17
CA ALA A 801 -19.26 24.49 -7.18
C ALA A 801 -19.56 25.77 -7.99
N VAL A 802 -18.72 26.80 -7.89
CA VAL A 802 -18.83 28.02 -8.71
C VAL A 802 -18.56 27.70 -10.19
N ALA A 803 -17.52 26.92 -10.48
CA ALA A 803 -17.16 26.52 -11.84
C ALA A 803 -18.29 25.69 -12.49
N ALA A 804 -18.98 24.84 -11.71
CA ALA A 804 -20.08 24.02 -12.18
C ALA A 804 -21.25 24.83 -12.76
N VAL A 805 -21.62 25.92 -12.09
CA VAL A 805 -22.70 26.81 -12.57
C VAL A 805 -22.23 27.63 -13.77
N LYS A 806 -20.98 28.11 -13.74
CA LYS A 806 -20.44 28.98 -14.81
C LYS A 806 -20.01 28.25 -16.08
N GLY A 807 -19.72 26.94 -16.03
CA GLY A 807 -19.17 26.17 -17.15
C GLY A 807 -17.72 26.50 -17.50
N LYS A 808 -17.02 27.21 -16.60
CA LYS A 808 -15.62 27.61 -16.74
C LYS A 808 -15.04 28.00 -15.40
N LEU A 809 -13.71 28.05 -15.30
CA LEU A 809 -13.03 28.63 -14.14
C LEU A 809 -13.42 30.12 -14.00
N PRO A 810 -13.94 30.57 -12.85
CA PRO A 810 -14.31 31.97 -12.63
C PRO A 810 -13.08 32.88 -12.57
N THR A 811 -13.28 34.19 -12.69
CA THR A 811 -12.25 35.13 -12.22
C THR A 811 -12.16 35.12 -10.69
N PRO A 812 -11.04 35.57 -10.09
CA PRO A 812 -10.95 35.71 -8.65
C PRO A 812 -12.09 36.55 -8.05
N ASP A 813 -12.44 37.67 -8.68
CA ASP A 813 -13.51 38.56 -8.20
C ASP A 813 -14.89 37.89 -8.26
N GLU A 814 -15.18 37.15 -9.34
CA GLU A 814 -16.41 36.37 -9.45
C GLU A 814 -16.52 35.30 -8.36
N TYR A 815 -15.42 34.60 -8.07
CA TYR A 815 -15.36 33.63 -6.99
C TYR A 815 -15.58 34.29 -5.62
N VAL A 816 -14.88 35.40 -5.35
CA VAL A 816 -15.01 36.16 -4.10
C VAL A 816 -16.45 36.60 -3.89
N ASP A 817 -17.10 37.13 -4.92
CA ASP A 817 -18.47 37.63 -4.85
C ASP A 817 -19.45 36.51 -4.48
N VAL A 818 -19.35 35.36 -5.14
CA VAL A 818 -20.22 34.20 -4.85
C VAL A 818 -19.97 33.67 -3.44
N TYR A 819 -18.70 33.45 -3.06
CA TYR A 819 -18.36 32.96 -1.72
C TYR A 819 -18.88 33.90 -0.63
N SER A 820 -18.62 35.20 -0.77
CA SER A 820 -18.99 36.21 0.24
C SER A 820 -20.51 36.35 0.41
N LYS A 821 -21.28 36.10 -0.65
CA LYS A 821 -22.75 36.18 -0.61
C LYS A 821 -23.41 34.90 -0.13
N LYS A 822 -22.88 33.74 -0.52
CA LYS A 822 -23.56 32.44 -0.36
C LYS A 822 -22.99 31.58 0.78
N VAL A 823 -21.68 31.65 1.02
CA VAL A 823 -20.99 30.77 2.00
C VAL A 823 -20.62 31.53 3.27
N ALA A 824 -19.91 32.66 3.14
CA ALA A 824 -19.40 33.43 4.28
C ALA A 824 -20.45 33.74 5.37
N PRO A 825 -21.72 34.10 5.03
CA PRO A 825 -22.75 34.37 6.05
C PRO A 825 -23.20 33.14 6.85
N HIS A 826 -22.87 31.94 6.38
CA HIS A 826 -23.33 30.66 6.92
C HIS A 826 -22.16 29.75 7.36
N GLU A 827 -20.94 30.26 7.51
CA GLU A 827 -19.74 29.44 7.78
C GLU A 827 -19.89 28.51 8.99
N SER A 828 -20.50 28.98 10.08
CA SER A 828 -20.70 28.16 11.28
C SER A 828 -21.64 26.99 11.08
N GLU A 829 -22.62 27.10 10.17
CA GLU A 829 -23.56 26.02 9.80
C GLU A 829 -22.92 25.10 8.74
N VAL A 830 -22.24 25.70 7.76
CA VAL A 830 -21.59 24.98 6.66
C VAL A 830 -20.50 24.07 7.19
N TYR A 831 -19.62 24.56 8.08
CA TYR A 831 -18.46 23.81 8.56
C TYR A 831 -18.68 23.16 9.94
N GLU A 832 -19.92 22.77 10.25
CA GLU A 832 -20.24 21.92 11.41
C GLU A 832 -19.95 20.44 11.12
N TYR A 833 -18.91 19.87 11.71
CA TYR A 833 -18.50 18.48 11.45
C TYR A 833 -19.39 17.46 12.18
N LEU A 834 -19.41 16.21 11.69
CA LEU A 834 -20.12 15.12 12.35
C LEU A 834 -19.49 14.80 13.73
N GLN A 835 -20.23 15.08 14.80
CA GLN A 835 -19.87 14.77 16.19
C GLN A 835 -20.84 13.74 16.77
N PHE A 836 -20.53 12.45 16.60
CA PHE A 836 -21.47 11.36 16.86
C PHE A 836 -21.89 11.24 18.34
N ASP A 837 -21.04 11.70 19.27
CA ASP A 837 -21.33 11.78 20.71
C ASP A 837 -22.34 12.89 21.06
N GLN A 838 -22.54 13.86 20.18
CA GLN A 838 -23.41 15.03 20.39
C GLN A 838 -24.66 15.00 19.50
N MET A 839 -24.73 14.07 18.55
CA MET A 839 -25.85 13.90 17.64
C MET A 839 -26.99 13.12 18.32
N GLU A 840 -28.05 13.82 18.75
CA GLU A 840 -29.27 13.19 19.27
C GLU A 840 -29.93 12.25 18.24
N ASP A 841 -29.71 12.51 16.95
CA ASP A 841 -30.24 11.73 15.84
C ASP A 841 -29.26 10.66 15.33
N PHE A 842 -28.14 10.42 16.02
CA PHE A 842 -27.08 9.52 15.54
C PHE A 842 -27.59 8.11 15.20
N ASP A 843 -28.41 7.51 16.06
CA ASP A 843 -28.94 6.16 15.83
C ASP A 843 -29.76 6.09 14.53
N ARG A 844 -30.62 7.09 14.32
CA ARG A 844 -31.43 7.23 13.10
C ARG A 844 -30.56 7.44 11.87
N ILE A 845 -29.60 8.36 11.92
CA ILE A 845 -28.67 8.65 10.82
C ILE A 845 -27.83 7.43 10.47
N TYR A 846 -27.32 6.72 11.48
CA TYR A 846 -26.49 5.54 11.28
C TYR A 846 -27.27 4.39 10.64
N LYS A 847 -28.52 4.15 11.08
CA LYS A 847 -29.38 3.08 10.56
C LYS A 847 -29.99 3.39 9.19
N TRP A 848 -29.88 4.64 8.72
CA TRP A 848 -30.32 5.02 7.38
C TRP A 848 -29.48 4.27 6.34
N ARG A 849 -30.09 3.25 5.72
CA ARG A 849 -29.55 2.55 4.57
C ARG A 849 -30.52 2.73 3.42
N ASP A 850 -30.02 3.16 2.28
CA ASP A 850 -30.80 3.10 1.04
C ASP A 850 -31.04 1.62 0.75
N LEU A 851 -32.32 1.20 0.78
CA LEU A 851 -32.76 -0.18 0.57
C LEU A 851 -32.34 -0.72 -0.80
#